data_AF-A0A0K0DWH2-F1
#
_entry.id   AF-A0A0K0DWH2-F1
#
_cell.length_a   1.000
_cell.length_b   1.000
_cell.length_c   1.000
_cell.angle_alpha   90.00
_cell.angle_beta   90.00
_cell.angle_gamma   90.00
#
_symmetry.space_group_name_H-M   'P 1'
#
loop_
_entity.id
_entity.type
_entity.pdbx_description
1 polymer ?
#
loop_
_entity_poly.entity_id
_entity_poly.type
_entity_poly.pdbx_seq_one_letter_code
_entity_poly.pdbx_strand_id
1 'polypeptide(L)'
;MVNFIPYGTAGFRGSASDLETIMIRVGVVASMLAREEKKIVGVMITASHNPIDDNGVKIVDSNGEMINQKWEHEAIRVVYMKDDEFNDLVVKLAKDGIDNDYGKAAVLIGGDTRPSTNNFKDKMIQMIVKLNTKYKDLGNVTTPVLQYSVYEINNTLNSNLSLDVPYHQTLKNIFQQTFKLMEGSTLTRYENNICLDGAYGVGNPKNQDNVLLSNGILKVELANDKIEGILNKESGADYVKINNTFPKCCLYKGAPKKCVSFDGDADRIIYFLSLNDGKFGLIDGDKIAALFVKFIKEHLSKSGLEDELTIGVVQTAYANGASMMYFKNTANIEPRIVKTGVKYLHHEAKKFDIGVYFEANGHGTVLFSENFDKLVKKNFDSNESCKYLYYFSQLINRVTGDAITDLLCVEICLRYFDWSVEDFYNIYKDYPNKQIKVPVKNRSLFITITDETRLIQPMKLQDFIDKKIEDMKSGRAFVTLLGKKFIMTRVKTVYSKVYKVPRRPFEKERLDQELKLLGEYGLRNKTEVWRVKYTLAKIRKAARELLTLEEKDPKRLFEGNALLRRLVRIGVLDTDKMKLDYVLGLRPEDFLERRLQTQVFKLGLAKSIHHARVLIKHKHIRVRRQVVDIPSFTVRLDSQKHIDFSAKSPFAGGRPGRTKRRNMKAGAGGNDSGAEDDE
;
A
#
# COMPACT_ATOMS: atom_id res chain seq x y z
N MET A 1 -11.02 19.74 0.62
CA MET A 1 -11.18 18.29 0.91
C MET A 1 -10.38 17.52 -0.10
N VAL A 2 -9.49 16.64 0.36
CA VAL A 2 -8.66 15.78 -0.50
C VAL A 2 -9.50 14.64 -1.06
N ASN A 3 -9.44 14.40 -2.37
CA ASN A 3 -10.04 13.21 -2.97
C ASN A 3 -9.36 11.96 -2.40
N PHE A 4 -10.16 10.96 -2.00
CA PHE A 4 -9.61 9.80 -1.32
C PHE A 4 -8.84 8.89 -2.29
N ILE A 5 -7.52 8.87 -2.13
CA ILE A 5 -6.57 7.96 -2.77
C ILE A 5 -6.03 6.95 -1.73
N PRO A 6 -6.34 5.64 -1.85
CA PRO A 6 -5.84 4.66 -0.90
C PRO A 6 -4.31 4.58 -0.93
N TYR A 7 -3.69 4.36 0.23
CA TYR A 7 -2.29 3.95 0.29
C TYR A 7 -2.15 2.55 -0.33
N GLY A 8 -1.37 2.47 -1.41
CA GLY A 8 -1.14 1.26 -2.19
C GLY A 8 -0.11 0.31 -1.54
N THR A 9 0.61 -0.44 -2.37
CA THR A 9 1.68 -1.34 -1.92
C THR A 9 2.92 -0.59 -1.43
N ALA A 10 3.21 0.59 -2.00
CA ALA A 10 4.44 1.34 -1.73
C ALA A 10 4.21 2.86 -1.53
N GLY A 11 2.97 3.34 -1.56
CA GLY A 11 2.71 4.79 -1.54
C GLY A 11 1.32 5.20 -2.01
N PHE A 12 1.09 6.51 -2.12
CA PHE A 12 -0.12 7.07 -2.69
C PHE A 12 0.02 7.18 -4.22
N ARG A 13 -1.01 6.79 -4.97
CA ARG A 13 -0.97 6.80 -6.44
C ARG A 13 -2.37 7.03 -7.02
N GLY A 14 -2.48 7.92 -7.99
CA GLY A 14 -3.73 8.24 -8.68
C GLY A 14 -3.52 9.34 -9.71
N SER A 15 -4.61 9.96 -10.17
CA SER A 15 -4.51 11.06 -11.14
C SER A 15 -3.73 12.23 -10.55
N ALA A 16 -2.85 12.85 -11.36
CA ALA A 16 -2.03 13.97 -10.93
C ALA A 16 -2.88 15.13 -10.36
N SER A 17 -4.04 15.41 -10.94
CA SER A 17 -4.93 16.51 -10.48
C SER A 17 -5.39 16.37 -9.02
N ASP A 18 -5.41 15.15 -8.48
CA ASP A 18 -5.89 14.85 -7.13
C ASP A 18 -4.76 14.75 -6.09
N LEU A 19 -3.50 14.73 -6.53
CA LEU A 19 -2.36 14.37 -5.68
C LEU A 19 -1.67 15.56 -5.02
N GLU A 20 -1.89 16.78 -5.49
CA GLU A 20 -1.12 17.95 -5.05
C GLU A 20 -1.16 18.14 -3.52
N THR A 21 -2.35 18.08 -2.90
CA THR A 21 -2.46 18.19 -1.45
C THR A 21 -1.80 17.01 -0.73
N ILE A 22 -1.83 15.82 -1.33
CA ILE A 22 -1.18 14.62 -0.78
C ILE A 22 0.35 14.83 -0.77
N MET A 23 0.93 15.40 -1.84
CA MET A 23 2.37 15.68 -1.92
C MET A 23 2.84 16.60 -0.80
N ILE A 24 2.13 17.71 -0.58
CA ILE A 24 2.43 18.65 0.50
C ILE A 24 2.41 17.96 1.87
N ARG A 25 1.37 17.15 2.12
CA ARG A 25 1.19 16.44 3.40
C ARG A 25 2.21 15.33 3.59
N VAL A 26 2.64 14.66 2.53
CA VAL A 26 3.71 13.67 2.58
C VAL A 26 5.05 14.32 2.95
N GLY A 27 5.32 15.56 2.54
CA GLY A 27 6.49 16.32 3.02
C GLY A 27 6.53 16.48 4.54
N VAL A 28 5.36 16.62 5.19
CA VAL A 28 5.24 16.64 6.65
C VAL A 28 5.58 15.27 7.24
N VAL A 29 5.02 14.20 6.67
CA VAL A 29 5.28 12.82 7.14
C VAL A 29 6.76 12.46 7.02
N ALA A 30 7.39 12.77 5.89
CA ALA A 30 8.82 12.54 5.66
C ALA A 30 9.67 13.33 6.66
N SER A 31 9.30 14.59 6.94
CA SER A 31 9.98 15.40 7.96
C SER A 31 9.84 14.79 9.36
N MET A 32 8.65 14.31 9.73
CA MET A 32 8.44 13.65 11.01
C MET A 32 9.27 12.36 11.14
N LEU A 33 9.32 11.56 10.08
CA LEU A 33 10.10 10.33 10.02
C LEU A 33 11.60 10.60 10.15
N ALA A 34 12.14 11.55 9.38
CA ALA A 34 13.54 11.95 9.46
C ALA A 34 13.96 12.36 10.88
N ARG A 35 13.09 13.09 11.58
CA ARG A 35 13.30 13.55 12.96
C ARG A 35 13.25 12.43 13.98
N GLU A 36 12.29 11.51 13.84
CA GLU A 36 12.17 10.36 14.73
C GLU A 36 13.41 9.46 14.62
N GLU A 37 13.90 9.22 13.39
CA GLU A 37 15.08 8.38 13.15
C GLU A 37 16.41 9.13 13.30
N LYS A 38 16.39 10.48 13.35
CA LYS A 38 17.57 11.37 13.30
C LYS A 38 18.51 11.05 12.14
N LYS A 39 17.95 10.60 11.03
CA LYS A 39 18.63 10.11 9.83
C LYS A 39 17.98 10.68 8.57
N ILE A 40 18.63 10.46 7.43
CA ILE A 40 18.10 10.84 6.13
C ILE A 40 17.03 9.83 5.72
N VAL A 41 15.91 10.31 5.21
CA VAL A 41 14.86 9.48 4.61
C VAL A 41 14.56 9.94 3.20
N GLY A 42 13.88 9.12 2.42
CA GLY A 42 13.64 9.39 1.00
C GLY A 42 12.17 9.64 0.67
N VAL A 43 11.93 10.46 -0.34
CA VAL A 43 10.63 10.61 -0.99
C VAL A 43 10.82 10.54 -2.51
N MET A 44 10.18 9.56 -3.13
CA MET A 44 10.21 9.37 -4.58
C MET A 44 8.85 9.69 -5.19
N ILE A 45 8.80 10.70 -6.06
CA ILE A 45 7.59 11.09 -6.80
C ILE A 45 7.53 10.30 -8.10
N THR A 46 6.68 9.28 -8.12
CA THR A 46 6.47 8.45 -9.30
C THR A 46 5.19 7.62 -9.20
N ALA A 47 4.65 7.24 -10.35
CA ALA A 47 3.66 6.18 -10.46
C ALA A 47 4.18 4.89 -11.13
N SER A 48 5.51 4.70 -11.25
CA SER A 48 6.12 3.52 -11.86
C SER A 48 5.57 3.29 -13.28
N HIS A 49 5.07 2.10 -13.60
CA HIS A 49 4.49 1.68 -14.88
C HIS A 49 3.12 2.31 -15.25
N ASN A 50 2.53 3.17 -14.41
CA ASN A 50 1.22 3.75 -14.71
C ASN A 50 1.24 4.73 -15.91
N PRO A 51 0.09 4.99 -16.55
CA PRO A 51 -0.04 5.99 -17.62
C PRO A 51 0.41 7.39 -17.19
N ILE A 52 0.88 8.22 -18.13
CA ILE A 52 1.48 9.55 -17.88
C ILE A 52 0.63 10.51 -17.02
N ASP A 53 -0.71 10.41 -17.09
CA ASP A 53 -1.65 11.28 -16.37
C ASP A 53 -1.79 10.94 -14.87
N ASP A 54 -1.37 9.73 -14.49
CA ASP A 54 -1.22 9.36 -13.08
C ASP A 54 0.10 9.91 -12.53
N ASN A 55 0.17 10.10 -11.22
CA ASN A 55 1.44 10.23 -10.51
C ASN A 55 1.31 9.53 -9.13
N GLY A 56 2.33 9.63 -8.30
CA GLY A 56 2.32 9.04 -6.98
C GLY A 56 3.53 9.46 -6.15
N VAL A 57 3.55 9.01 -4.91
CA VAL A 57 4.63 9.28 -3.98
C VAL A 57 4.88 8.07 -3.09
N LYS A 58 6.13 7.62 -3.09
CA LYS A 58 6.68 6.56 -2.24
C LYS A 58 7.53 7.22 -1.15
N ILE A 59 7.41 6.74 0.09
CA ILE A 59 8.24 7.19 1.22
C ILE A 59 9.19 6.04 1.58
N VAL A 60 10.45 6.39 1.75
CA VAL A 60 11.56 5.47 1.98
C VAL A 60 12.15 5.78 3.34
N ASP A 61 12.38 4.76 4.17
CA ASP A 61 13.01 4.89 5.50
C ASP A 61 14.52 5.07 5.41
N SER A 62 15.20 5.21 6.56
CA SER A 62 16.66 5.43 6.58
C SER A 62 17.51 4.25 6.08
N ASN A 63 16.94 3.06 5.92
CA ASN A 63 17.61 1.91 5.32
C ASN A 63 17.41 1.85 3.80
N GLY A 64 16.76 2.85 3.20
CA GLY A 64 16.42 2.81 1.78
C GLY A 64 15.22 1.91 1.47
N GLU A 65 14.57 1.33 2.48
CA GLU A 65 13.41 0.44 2.32
C GLU A 65 12.09 1.22 2.35
N MET A 66 11.00 0.59 1.91
CA MET A 66 9.67 1.18 2.05
C MET A 66 9.29 1.28 3.53
N ILE A 67 8.65 2.39 3.92
CA ILE A 67 8.26 2.61 5.32
C ILE A 67 7.46 1.45 5.93
N ASN A 68 7.70 1.21 7.22
CA ASN A 68 7.01 0.18 7.96
C ASN A 68 5.51 0.50 8.18
N GLN A 69 4.76 -0.49 8.68
CA GLN A 69 3.31 -0.36 8.84
C GLN A 69 2.88 0.76 9.81
N LYS A 70 3.70 1.07 10.85
CA LYS A 70 3.44 2.20 11.77
C LYS A 70 3.39 3.50 10.98
N TRP A 71 4.39 3.71 10.12
CA TRP A 71 4.50 4.91 9.30
C TRP A 71 3.52 4.94 8.13
N GLU A 72 3.12 3.81 7.56
CA GLU A 72 2.00 3.75 6.60
C GLU A 72 0.70 4.30 7.23
N HIS A 73 0.39 3.87 8.46
CA HIS A 73 -0.77 4.37 9.19
C HIS A 73 -0.66 5.86 9.51
N GLU A 74 0.54 6.32 9.87
CA GLU A 74 0.82 7.73 10.14
C GLU A 74 0.67 8.58 8.87
N ALA A 75 1.19 8.12 7.74
CA ALA A 75 1.06 8.77 6.45
C ALA A 75 -0.43 8.95 6.07
N ILE A 76 -1.23 7.89 6.18
CA ILE A 76 -2.68 7.95 5.93
C ILE A 76 -3.35 8.95 6.89
N ARG A 77 -2.97 8.95 8.18
CA ARG A 77 -3.53 9.84 9.20
C ARG A 77 -3.27 11.31 8.85
N VAL A 78 -2.03 11.67 8.54
CA VAL A 78 -1.64 13.05 8.23
C VAL A 78 -2.23 13.51 6.91
N VAL A 79 -2.18 12.65 5.87
CA VAL A 79 -2.72 12.98 4.54
C VAL A 79 -4.23 13.24 4.58
N TYR A 80 -4.99 12.49 5.39
CA TYR A 80 -6.46 12.67 5.51
C TYR A 80 -6.91 13.41 6.77
N MET A 81 -5.98 14.05 7.47
CA MET A 81 -6.28 14.94 8.59
C MET A 81 -7.16 16.10 8.11
N LYS A 82 -7.99 16.66 8.99
CA LYS A 82 -8.73 17.88 8.65
C LYS A 82 -7.76 19.05 8.50
N ASP A 83 -8.10 19.99 7.63
CA ASP A 83 -7.22 21.11 7.29
C ASP A 83 -6.83 21.93 8.53
N ASP A 84 -7.78 22.20 9.45
CA ASP A 84 -7.52 22.88 10.72
C ASP A 84 -6.51 22.10 11.60
N GLU A 85 -6.76 20.80 11.80
CA GLU A 85 -5.88 19.93 12.60
C GLU A 85 -4.49 19.77 11.96
N PHE A 86 -4.43 19.77 10.63
CA PHE A 86 -3.17 19.72 9.87
C PHE A 86 -2.38 21.02 10.03
N ASN A 87 -3.04 22.17 9.97
CA ASN A 87 -2.40 23.46 10.18
C ASN A 87 -1.83 23.57 11.60
N ASP A 88 -2.59 23.13 12.62
CA ASP A 88 -2.11 23.07 14.01
C ASP A 88 -0.86 22.18 14.13
N LEU A 89 -0.87 21.01 13.46
CA LEU A 89 0.28 20.10 13.42
C LEU A 89 1.49 20.76 12.76
N VAL A 90 1.32 21.45 11.63
CA VAL A 90 2.40 22.14 10.92
C VAL A 90 2.99 23.25 11.79
N VAL A 91 2.16 24.06 12.46
CA VAL A 91 2.64 25.12 13.37
C VAL A 91 3.46 24.51 14.51
N LYS A 92 2.97 23.41 15.10
CA LYS A 92 3.69 22.70 16.16
C LYS A 92 5.04 22.17 15.68
N LEU A 93 5.08 21.50 14.52
CA LEU A 93 6.29 20.91 13.96
C LEU A 93 7.30 21.96 13.48
N ALA A 94 6.83 23.10 12.96
CA ALA A 94 7.68 24.21 12.56
C ALA A 94 8.41 24.81 13.77
N LYS A 95 7.68 25.09 14.86
CA LYS A 95 8.26 25.55 16.13
C LYS A 95 9.25 24.52 16.69
N ASP A 96 8.83 23.27 16.75
CA ASP A 96 9.64 22.16 17.23
C ASP A 96 10.93 21.95 16.41
N GLY A 97 10.93 22.27 15.12
CA GLY A 97 12.13 22.24 14.27
C GLY A 97 13.10 23.40 14.49
N ILE A 98 12.66 24.50 15.14
CA ILE A 98 13.52 25.61 15.57
C ILE A 98 14.09 25.29 16.96
N ASP A 99 13.22 24.82 17.84
CA ASP A 99 13.55 24.62 19.26
C ASP A 99 14.46 23.41 19.50
N ASN A 100 14.48 22.42 18.58
CA ASN A 100 15.23 21.17 18.74
C ASN A 100 16.20 20.89 17.59
N ASP A 101 17.40 20.42 17.94
CA ASP A 101 18.35 19.86 16.98
C ASP A 101 18.07 18.37 16.74
N TYR A 102 17.64 18.06 15.52
CA TYR A 102 17.40 16.69 15.05
C TYR A 102 18.63 16.04 14.40
N GLY A 103 19.80 16.67 14.54
CA GLY A 103 21.09 16.18 14.06
C GLY A 103 21.11 16.04 12.54
N LYS A 104 21.12 14.79 12.08
CA LYS A 104 21.27 14.42 10.67
C LYS A 104 19.94 14.16 9.95
N ALA A 105 18.82 14.49 10.59
CA ALA A 105 17.50 14.42 9.99
C ALA A 105 17.42 15.27 8.70
N ALA A 106 17.15 14.62 7.57
CA ALA A 106 16.92 15.30 6.30
C ALA A 106 16.04 14.45 5.38
N VAL A 107 15.50 15.09 4.33
CA VAL A 107 14.69 14.42 3.30
C VAL A 107 15.40 14.49 1.95
N LEU A 108 15.71 13.33 1.38
CA LEU A 108 16.19 13.18 0.02
C LEU A 108 14.97 13.05 -0.91
N ILE A 109 14.88 13.91 -1.93
CA ILE A 109 13.71 13.99 -2.81
C ILE A 109 14.15 13.62 -4.22
N GLY A 110 13.41 12.73 -4.87
CA GLY A 110 13.60 12.36 -6.26
C GLY A 110 12.26 12.31 -6.99
N GLY A 111 12.31 12.40 -8.31
CA GLY A 111 11.13 12.33 -9.15
C GLY A 111 11.37 11.64 -10.48
N ASP A 112 10.31 11.13 -11.09
CA ASP A 112 10.33 10.66 -12.48
C ASP A 112 10.08 11.80 -13.48
N THR A 113 10.01 11.46 -14.77
CA THR A 113 9.91 12.42 -15.88
C THR A 113 8.48 12.90 -16.17
N ARG A 114 7.49 12.63 -15.30
CA ARG A 114 6.10 13.08 -15.53
C ARG A 114 5.98 14.60 -15.48
N PRO A 115 5.11 15.21 -16.30
CA PRO A 115 4.94 16.67 -16.32
C PRO A 115 4.57 17.29 -14.96
N SER A 116 3.81 16.55 -14.13
CA SER A 116 3.37 17.02 -12.80
C SER A 116 4.45 16.93 -11.72
N THR A 117 5.54 16.20 -11.94
CA THR A 117 6.53 15.87 -10.91
C THR A 117 7.26 17.11 -10.39
N ASN A 118 7.68 18.04 -11.25
CA ASN A 118 8.41 19.24 -10.82
C ASN A 118 7.57 20.11 -9.88
N ASN A 119 6.32 20.43 -10.26
CA ASN A 119 5.40 21.19 -9.41
C ASN A 119 5.14 20.50 -8.06
N PHE A 120 5.08 19.17 -8.03
CA PHE A 120 4.92 18.42 -6.78
C PHE A 120 6.16 18.48 -5.89
N LYS A 121 7.37 18.37 -6.47
CA LYS A 121 8.62 18.56 -5.72
C LYS A 121 8.68 19.94 -5.11
N ASP A 122 8.41 20.99 -5.88
CA ASP A 122 8.48 22.38 -5.39
C ASP A 122 7.55 22.61 -4.20
N LYS A 123 6.29 22.15 -4.30
CA LYS A 123 5.31 22.27 -3.22
C LYS A 123 5.69 21.46 -1.98
N MET A 124 6.28 20.29 -2.16
CA MET A 124 6.77 19.46 -1.06
C MET A 124 7.98 20.10 -0.37
N ILE A 125 8.95 20.60 -1.15
CA ILE A 125 10.14 21.29 -0.65
C ILE A 125 9.73 22.53 0.16
N GLN A 126 8.81 23.35 -0.34
CA GLN A 126 8.29 24.51 0.40
C GLN A 126 7.75 24.11 1.77
N MET A 127 7.04 22.97 1.87
CA MET A 127 6.54 22.47 3.15
C MET A 127 7.67 21.96 4.06
N ILE A 128 8.64 21.22 3.51
CA ILE A 128 9.80 20.70 4.27
C ILE A 128 10.64 21.85 4.84
N VAL A 129 10.89 22.88 4.03
CA VAL A 129 11.58 24.12 4.45
C VAL A 129 10.79 24.84 5.54
N LYS A 130 9.47 24.98 5.38
CA LYS A 130 8.60 25.59 6.40
C LYS A 130 8.67 24.87 7.75
N LEU A 131 8.96 23.57 7.74
CA LEU A 131 9.13 22.80 8.97
C LEU A 131 10.51 22.96 9.62
N ASN A 132 11.50 23.58 8.95
CA ASN A 132 12.91 23.62 9.38
C ASN A 132 13.59 22.23 9.30
N THR A 133 13.23 21.42 8.31
CA THR A 133 13.91 20.14 8.04
C THR A 133 14.85 20.31 6.85
N LYS A 134 16.08 19.77 6.93
CA LYS A 134 17.04 19.78 5.81
C LYS A 134 16.54 18.92 4.66
N TYR A 135 16.92 19.26 3.43
CA TYR A 135 16.56 18.47 2.25
C TYR A 135 17.64 18.52 1.17
N LYS A 136 17.59 17.55 0.25
CA LYS A 136 18.35 17.56 -1.00
C LYS A 136 17.47 17.01 -2.12
N ASP A 137 17.33 17.78 -3.20
CA ASP A 137 16.66 17.32 -4.42
C ASP A 137 17.68 16.66 -5.33
N LEU A 138 17.43 15.41 -5.70
CA LEU A 138 18.24 14.63 -6.66
C LEU A 138 17.83 14.90 -8.12
N GLY A 139 16.79 15.70 -8.35
CA GLY A 139 16.29 15.95 -9.69
C GLY A 139 15.45 14.77 -10.19
N ASN A 140 15.69 14.38 -11.45
CA ASN A 140 15.05 13.22 -12.06
C ASN A 140 15.96 12.00 -11.92
N VAL A 141 15.55 11.03 -11.11
CA VAL A 141 16.31 9.80 -10.82
C VAL A 141 15.39 8.59 -10.83
N THR A 142 15.95 7.40 -11.02
CA THR A 142 15.18 6.15 -10.87
C THR A 142 14.84 5.92 -9.39
N THR A 143 13.74 5.20 -9.13
CA THR A 143 13.37 4.81 -7.75
C THR A 143 14.53 4.11 -7.04
N PRO A 144 15.25 3.16 -7.68
CA PRO A 144 16.34 2.45 -7.03
C PRO A 144 17.56 3.33 -6.72
N VAL A 145 17.87 4.33 -7.55
CA VAL A 145 18.96 5.29 -7.27
C VAL A 145 18.65 6.12 -6.03
N LEU A 146 17.40 6.56 -5.83
CA LEU A 146 17.01 7.25 -4.62
C LEU A 146 17.14 6.34 -3.38
N GLN A 147 16.62 5.11 -3.46
CA GLN A 147 16.67 4.15 -2.34
C GLN A 147 18.11 3.80 -1.97
N TYR A 148 18.95 3.52 -2.98
CA TYR A 148 20.39 3.30 -2.82
C TYR A 148 21.07 4.50 -2.19
N SER A 149 20.75 5.71 -2.65
CA SER A 149 21.36 6.93 -2.10
C SER A 149 21.00 7.15 -0.64
N VAL A 150 19.75 6.90 -0.24
CA VAL A 150 19.36 6.98 1.18
C VAL A 150 20.16 5.99 2.04
N TYR A 151 20.27 4.74 1.58
CA TYR A 151 21.04 3.69 2.26
C TYR A 151 22.53 4.07 2.37
N GLU A 152 23.18 4.41 1.25
CA GLU A 152 24.61 4.73 1.21
C GLU A 152 24.94 5.97 2.04
N ILE A 153 24.13 7.02 1.94
CA ILE A 153 24.43 8.25 2.68
C ILE A 153 24.35 7.97 4.19
N ASN A 154 23.36 7.19 4.64
CA ASN A 154 23.22 6.87 6.07
C ASN A 154 24.27 5.89 6.59
N ASN A 155 24.60 4.83 5.84
CA ASN A 155 25.43 3.73 6.33
C ASN A 155 26.91 3.90 5.97
N THR A 156 27.23 4.48 4.81
CA THR A 156 28.61 4.63 4.31
C THR A 156 29.13 6.05 4.48
N LEU A 157 28.28 7.08 4.25
CA LEU A 157 28.69 8.50 4.27
C LEU A 157 28.30 9.23 5.56
N ASN A 158 28.00 8.50 6.64
CA ASN A 158 27.70 9.04 7.97
C ASN A 158 26.61 10.15 7.95
N SER A 159 25.57 9.95 7.15
CA SER A 159 24.48 10.88 6.86
C SER A 159 24.92 12.27 6.38
N ASN A 160 26.03 12.38 5.64
CA ASN A 160 26.45 13.64 5.04
C ASN A 160 25.63 13.95 3.78
N LEU A 161 24.61 14.80 3.93
CA LEU A 161 23.71 15.20 2.85
C LEU A 161 24.41 15.95 1.71
N SER A 162 25.55 16.59 1.93
CA SER A 162 26.24 17.38 0.89
C SER A 162 26.95 16.51 -0.14
N LEU A 163 27.29 15.26 0.19
CA LEU A 163 27.99 14.37 -0.72
C LEU A 163 27.04 13.79 -1.77
N ASP A 164 27.50 13.75 -3.02
CA ASP A 164 26.82 13.02 -4.08
C ASP A 164 27.24 11.55 -4.05
N VAL A 165 26.28 10.67 -4.27
CA VAL A 165 26.53 9.23 -4.34
C VAL A 165 26.97 8.90 -5.76
N PRO A 166 28.21 8.41 -5.98
CA PRO A 166 28.76 8.16 -7.31
C PRO A 166 28.22 6.86 -7.92
N TYR A 167 26.90 6.69 -7.97
CA TYR A 167 26.20 5.45 -8.35
C TYR A 167 26.69 4.89 -9.69
N HIS A 168 26.55 5.65 -10.80
CA HIS A 168 26.93 5.15 -12.12
C HIS A 168 28.44 4.89 -12.25
N GLN A 169 29.28 5.73 -11.66
CA GLN A 169 30.74 5.55 -11.71
C GLN A 169 31.16 4.30 -10.94
N THR A 170 30.53 4.03 -9.78
CA THR A 170 30.81 2.85 -8.95
C THR A 170 30.42 1.58 -9.69
N LEU A 171 29.19 1.54 -10.26
CA LEU A 171 28.74 0.39 -11.04
C LEU A 171 29.61 0.16 -12.29
N LYS A 172 30.00 1.23 -13.00
CA LYS A 172 30.93 1.15 -14.13
C LYS A 172 32.23 0.48 -13.73
N ASN A 173 32.85 0.94 -12.64
CA ASN A 173 34.13 0.40 -12.18
C ASN A 173 34.00 -1.09 -11.82
N ILE A 174 32.97 -1.49 -11.06
CA ILE A 174 32.73 -2.88 -10.66
C ILE A 174 32.46 -3.76 -11.89
N PHE A 175 31.62 -3.29 -12.81
CA PHE A 175 31.28 -4.02 -14.03
C PHE A 175 32.52 -4.26 -14.89
N GLN A 176 33.34 -3.23 -15.10
CA GLN A 176 34.60 -3.36 -15.84
C GLN A 176 35.59 -4.29 -15.13
N GLN A 177 35.70 -4.23 -13.80
CA GLN A 177 36.54 -5.15 -13.03
C GLN A 177 36.07 -6.60 -13.16
N THR A 178 34.76 -6.84 -13.18
CA THR A 178 34.21 -8.18 -13.36
C THR A 178 34.51 -8.73 -14.75
N PHE A 179 34.34 -7.91 -15.79
CA PHE A 179 34.66 -8.31 -17.17
C PHE A 179 36.14 -8.62 -17.39
N LYS A 180 37.05 -7.92 -16.71
CA LYS A 180 38.49 -8.23 -16.74
C LYS A 180 38.81 -9.65 -16.27
N LEU A 181 38.01 -10.23 -15.36
CA LEU A 181 38.18 -11.63 -14.94
C LEU A 181 37.83 -12.63 -16.05
N MET A 182 37.04 -12.21 -17.05
CA MET A 182 36.57 -13.05 -18.16
C MET A 182 37.33 -12.78 -19.48
N GLU A 183 38.36 -11.94 -19.43
CA GLU A 183 39.23 -11.69 -20.59
C GLU A 183 40.01 -12.97 -20.97
N GLY A 184 40.23 -13.18 -22.27
CA GLY A 184 40.92 -14.37 -22.80
C GLY A 184 40.00 -15.53 -23.20
N SER A 185 38.75 -15.58 -22.72
CA SER A 185 37.78 -16.59 -23.20
C SER A 185 37.37 -16.31 -24.65
N THR A 186 37.53 -17.31 -25.54
CA THR A 186 36.92 -17.25 -26.88
C THR A 186 35.41 -17.42 -26.76
N LEU A 187 34.67 -16.41 -27.20
CA LEU A 187 33.21 -16.44 -27.22
C LEU A 187 32.70 -16.90 -28.58
N THR A 188 31.66 -17.73 -28.55
CA THR A 188 31.03 -18.27 -29.77
C THR A 188 29.56 -17.92 -29.88
N ARG A 189 28.89 -17.58 -28.76
CA ARG A 189 27.43 -17.41 -28.71
C ARG A 189 26.98 -16.12 -28.04
N TYR A 190 27.71 -15.62 -27.05
CA TYR A 190 27.34 -14.39 -26.36
C TYR A 190 27.47 -13.17 -27.29
N GLU A 191 26.43 -12.34 -27.31
CA GLU A 191 26.41 -11.05 -28.00
C GLU A 191 26.23 -9.91 -26.99
N ASN A 192 27.04 -8.85 -27.08
CA ASN A 192 27.00 -7.67 -26.20
C ASN A 192 26.05 -6.55 -26.69
N ASN A 193 25.34 -6.77 -27.80
CA ASN A 193 24.40 -5.81 -28.38
C ASN A 193 23.02 -5.95 -27.72
N ILE A 194 22.45 -4.84 -27.27
CA ILE A 194 21.18 -4.81 -26.55
C ILE A 194 20.27 -3.73 -27.12
N CYS A 195 19.02 -4.07 -27.41
CA CYS A 195 17.95 -3.11 -27.69
C CYS A 195 17.25 -2.77 -26.37
N LEU A 196 17.44 -1.56 -25.85
CA LEU A 196 16.88 -1.12 -24.56
C LEU A 196 15.63 -0.25 -24.76
N ASP A 197 14.52 -0.69 -24.19
CA ASP A 197 13.30 0.09 -23.99
C ASP A 197 13.21 0.57 -22.53
N GLY A 198 13.60 1.80 -22.27
CA GLY A 198 13.43 2.49 -20.99
C GLY A 198 12.03 3.08 -20.76
N ALA A 199 11.00 2.61 -21.47
CA ALA A 199 9.60 3.06 -21.36
C ALA A 199 9.37 4.56 -21.53
N TYR A 200 10.29 5.28 -22.18
CA TYR A 200 10.35 6.75 -22.18
C TYR A 200 10.41 7.39 -20.78
N GLY A 201 10.82 6.60 -19.78
CA GLY A 201 10.90 6.96 -18.38
C GLY A 201 12.27 7.48 -17.97
N VAL A 202 12.45 7.60 -16.65
CA VAL A 202 13.69 8.13 -16.05
C VAL A 202 14.84 7.13 -16.13
N GLY A 203 14.53 5.84 -16.33
CA GLY A 203 15.53 4.79 -16.59
C GLY A 203 16.15 4.84 -17.98
N ASN A 204 15.59 5.59 -18.95
CA ASN A 204 16.18 5.74 -20.27
C ASN A 204 17.43 6.65 -20.17
N PRO A 205 18.65 6.14 -20.42
CA PRO A 205 19.87 6.91 -20.22
C PRO A 205 19.98 8.05 -21.24
N LYS A 206 19.97 9.30 -20.76
CA LYS A 206 20.17 10.50 -21.60
C LYS A 206 21.60 11.03 -21.61
N ASN A 207 22.30 10.90 -20.49
CA ASN A 207 23.68 11.37 -20.33
C ASN A 207 24.66 10.24 -20.68
N GLN A 208 25.73 10.58 -21.40
CA GLN A 208 26.82 9.67 -21.73
C GLN A 208 27.52 9.10 -20.50
N ASP A 209 27.44 9.74 -19.32
CA ASP A 209 28.01 9.20 -18.08
C ASP A 209 27.25 8.01 -17.49
N ASN A 210 26.00 7.77 -17.90
CA ASN A 210 25.21 6.65 -17.41
C ASN A 210 25.92 5.33 -17.68
N VAL A 211 25.99 4.44 -16.68
CA VAL A 211 26.73 3.17 -16.75
C VAL A 211 26.36 2.32 -17.96
N LEU A 212 25.11 2.35 -18.42
CA LEU A 212 24.67 1.58 -19.60
C LEU A 212 25.32 2.08 -20.91
N LEU A 213 25.72 3.35 -20.97
CA LEU A 213 26.38 3.95 -22.12
C LEU A 213 27.90 4.10 -21.93
N SER A 214 28.36 4.34 -20.69
CA SER A 214 29.76 4.66 -20.38
C SER A 214 30.64 3.44 -20.06
N ASN A 215 30.07 2.24 -19.94
CA ASN A 215 30.81 1.04 -19.53
C ASN A 215 31.86 0.58 -20.56
N GLY A 216 31.67 0.90 -21.85
CA GLY A 216 32.61 0.57 -22.93
C GLY A 216 32.66 -0.89 -23.36
N ILE A 217 31.77 -1.73 -22.84
CA ILE A 217 31.73 -3.19 -23.06
C ILE A 217 30.43 -3.57 -23.78
N LEU A 218 29.28 -3.12 -23.26
CA LEU A 218 27.96 -3.33 -23.84
C LEU A 218 27.67 -2.27 -24.89
N LYS A 219 27.11 -2.71 -26.02
CA LYS A 219 26.57 -1.82 -27.04
C LYS A 219 25.06 -1.72 -26.85
N VAL A 220 24.63 -0.70 -26.13
CA VAL A 220 23.22 -0.45 -25.82
C VAL A 220 22.63 0.50 -26.85
N GLU A 221 21.67 0.00 -27.63
CA GLU A 221 20.85 0.80 -28.55
C GLU A 221 19.55 1.20 -27.87
N LEU A 222 19.32 2.51 -27.71
CA LEU A 222 18.11 3.04 -27.08
C LEU A 222 16.94 3.00 -28.08
N ALA A 223 16.01 2.07 -27.86
CA ALA A 223 14.83 1.90 -28.70
C ALA A 223 13.93 3.14 -28.67
N ASN A 224 13.84 3.80 -27.51
CA ASN A 224 13.02 5.01 -27.33
C ASN A 224 13.52 6.22 -28.13
N ASP A 225 14.79 6.23 -28.55
CA ASP A 225 15.35 7.29 -29.41
C ASP A 225 15.09 7.03 -30.90
N LYS A 226 14.73 5.79 -31.26
CA LYS A 226 14.42 5.41 -32.66
C LYS A 226 13.00 5.80 -33.05
N ILE A 227 12.07 5.73 -32.10
CA ILE A 227 10.65 5.96 -32.32
C ILE A 227 10.12 6.78 -31.14
N GLU A 228 9.64 7.98 -31.41
CA GLU A 228 9.00 8.82 -30.40
C GLU A 228 7.78 8.13 -29.76
N GLY A 229 7.56 8.41 -28.48
CA GLY A 229 6.45 7.85 -27.74
C GLY A 229 6.20 8.55 -26.42
N ILE A 230 5.34 7.94 -25.60
CA ILE A 230 4.85 8.50 -24.35
C ILE A 230 5.19 7.52 -23.23
N LEU A 231 5.55 8.05 -22.05
CA LEU A 231 5.85 7.27 -20.85
C LEU A 231 4.88 6.10 -20.63
N ASN A 232 5.41 4.88 -20.57
CA ASN A 232 4.69 3.61 -20.36
C ASN A 232 3.57 3.31 -21.39
N LYS A 233 3.47 4.05 -22.50
CA LYS A 233 2.48 3.78 -23.55
C LYS A 233 3.09 2.84 -24.58
N GLU A 234 2.50 1.65 -24.72
CA GLU A 234 2.96 0.61 -25.66
C GLU A 234 4.45 0.26 -25.52
N SER A 235 4.99 0.45 -24.32
CA SER A 235 6.38 0.33 -23.94
C SER A 235 6.51 -0.01 -22.45
N GLY A 236 7.66 -0.56 -22.08
CA GLY A 236 8.06 -0.87 -20.72
C GLY A 236 7.78 -2.29 -20.26
N ALA A 237 8.46 -2.69 -19.18
CA ALA A 237 8.47 -4.05 -18.64
C ALA A 237 7.05 -4.60 -18.39
N ASP A 238 6.16 -3.80 -17.77
CA ASP A 238 4.78 -4.19 -17.47
C ASP A 238 3.96 -4.42 -18.75
N TYR A 239 4.11 -3.56 -19.76
CA TYR A 239 3.43 -3.69 -21.04
C TYR A 239 3.85 -4.97 -21.77
N VAL A 240 5.16 -5.23 -21.85
CA VAL A 240 5.74 -6.41 -22.50
C VAL A 240 5.28 -7.69 -21.81
N LYS A 241 5.33 -7.74 -20.47
CA LYS A 241 4.89 -8.92 -19.70
C LYS A 241 3.40 -9.19 -19.85
N ILE A 242 2.55 -8.16 -19.77
CA ILE A 242 1.09 -8.34 -19.81
C ILE A 242 0.62 -8.74 -21.21
N ASN A 243 1.14 -8.10 -22.25
CA ASN A 243 0.66 -8.29 -23.62
C ASN A 243 1.42 -9.39 -24.37
N ASN A 244 2.55 -9.89 -23.85
CA ASN A 244 3.41 -10.88 -24.51
C ASN A 244 3.72 -10.48 -25.96
N THR A 245 4.12 -9.21 -26.14
CA THR A 245 4.39 -8.62 -27.46
C THR A 245 5.57 -7.67 -27.38
N PHE A 246 6.18 -7.41 -28.53
CA PHE A 246 7.21 -6.39 -28.66
C PHE A 246 6.65 -4.99 -28.38
N PRO A 247 7.36 -4.15 -27.62
CA PRO A 247 7.02 -2.74 -27.51
C PRO A 247 7.29 -2.05 -28.85
N LYS A 248 6.48 -1.04 -29.17
CA LYS A 248 6.50 -0.39 -30.50
C LYS A 248 7.89 0.16 -30.84
N CYS A 249 8.59 0.72 -29.85
CA CYS A 249 9.91 1.31 -30.01
C CYS A 249 11.00 0.32 -30.41
N CYS A 250 10.84 -0.97 -30.14
CA CYS A 250 11.80 -2.01 -30.53
C CYS A 250 11.58 -2.53 -31.96
N LEU A 251 10.49 -2.13 -32.62
CA LEU A 251 10.14 -2.58 -33.98
C LEU A 251 10.75 -1.66 -35.05
N TYR A 252 12.08 -1.56 -35.07
CA TYR A 252 12.83 -0.83 -36.10
C TYR A 252 13.80 -1.73 -36.87
N LYS A 253 14.15 -1.33 -38.10
CA LYS A 253 15.05 -2.10 -38.95
C LYS A 253 16.45 -2.18 -38.33
N GLY A 254 16.95 -3.39 -38.14
CA GLY A 254 18.28 -3.63 -37.56
C GLY A 254 18.32 -3.64 -36.03
N ALA A 255 17.17 -3.65 -35.36
CA ALA A 255 17.12 -3.80 -33.91
C ALA A 255 17.84 -5.10 -33.46
N PRO A 256 18.69 -5.03 -32.42
CA PRO A 256 19.31 -6.22 -31.82
C PRO A 256 18.28 -7.28 -31.44
N LYS A 257 18.65 -8.56 -31.57
CA LYS A 257 17.77 -9.69 -31.23
C LYS A 257 17.45 -9.76 -29.73
N LYS A 258 18.44 -9.42 -28.90
CA LYS A 258 18.33 -9.34 -27.44
C LYS A 258 17.75 -7.99 -27.04
N CYS A 259 16.51 -8.00 -26.58
CA CYS A 259 15.81 -6.81 -26.13
C CYS A 259 15.56 -6.86 -24.62
N VAL A 260 15.54 -5.69 -24.01
CA VAL A 260 15.24 -5.51 -22.58
C VAL A 260 14.35 -4.29 -22.39
N SER A 261 13.34 -4.42 -21.53
CA SER A 261 12.44 -3.32 -21.16
C SER A 261 12.54 -3.03 -19.67
N PHE A 262 12.64 -1.75 -19.32
CA PHE A 262 12.44 -1.22 -17.97
C PHE A 262 11.03 -0.65 -17.84
N ASP A 263 10.53 -0.48 -16.63
CA ASP A 263 9.36 0.37 -16.42
C ASP A 263 9.74 1.83 -16.17
N GLY A 264 8.74 2.70 -16.06
CA GLY A 264 8.94 4.15 -16.03
C GLY A 264 9.93 4.67 -14.98
N ASP A 265 10.06 3.99 -13.83
CA ASP A 265 11.01 4.31 -12.75
C ASP A 265 12.16 3.31 -12.59
N ALA A 266 12.28 2.34 -13.51
CA ALA A 266 13.33 1.32 -13.59
C ALA A 266 13.47 0.42 -12.36
N ASP A 267 12.36 0.09 -11.70
CA ASP A 267 12.32 -0.91 -10.61
C ASP A 267 12.07 -2.35 -11.14
N ARG A 268 11.72 -2.48 -12.42
CA ARG A 268 11.49 -3.77 -13.10
C ARG A 268 12.32 -3.93 -14.36
N ILE A 269 12.68 -5.17 -14.63
CA ILE A 269 13.37 -5.59 -15.84
C ILE A 269 12.70 -6.80 -16.49
N ILE A 270 12.51 -6.76 -17.82
CA ILE A 270 12.05 -7.90 -18.61
C ILE A 270 12.94 -8.03 -19.84
N TYR A 271 13.43 -9.24 -20.10
CA TYR A 271 14.12 -9.56 -21.35
C TYR A 271 13.15 -10.23 -22.32
N PHE A 272 13.39 -10.05 -23.61
CA PHE A 272 12.62 -10.69 -24.67
C PHE A 272 13.42 -10.75 -25.97
N LEU A 273 12.97 -11.62 -26.86
CA LEU A 273 13.63 -11.88 -28.14
C LEU A 273 12.62 -12.26 -29.21
N SER A 274 13.02 -12.12 -30.47
CA SER A 274 12.34 -12.75 -31.60
C SER A 274 12.87 -14.15 -31.81
N LEU A 275 12.01 -15.15 -31.66
CA LEU A 275 12.33 -16.55 -31.92
C LEU A 275 12.45 -16.79 -33.44
N ASN A 276 13.07 -17.91 -33.83
CA ASN A 276 13.34 -18.22 -35.23
C ASN A 276 12.06 -18.39 -36.09
N ASP A 277 10.91 -18.66 -35.48
CA ASP A 277 9.60 -18.70 -36.14
C ASP A 277 8.88 -17.34 -36.18
N GLY A 278 9.57 -16.26 -35.78
CA GLY A 278 9.02 -14.92 -35.67
C GLY A 278 8.13 -14.69 -34.44
N LYS A 279 7.99 -15.68 -33.55
CA LYS A 279 7.21 -15.52 -32.32
C LYS A 279 7.98 -14.74 -31.27
N PHE A 280 7.22 -14.09 -30.39
CA PHE A 280 7.75 -13.40 -29.23
C PHE A 280 8.17 -14.41 -28.15
N GLY A 281 9.44 -14.33 -27.71
CA GLY A 281 9.96 -15.07 -26.57
C GLY A 281 10.09 -14.17 -25.35
N LEU A 282 9.51 -14.57 -24.22
CA LEU A 282 9.56 -13.82 -22.96
C LEU A 282 10.55 -14.43 -21.97
N ILE A 283 11.39 -13.58 -21.40
CA ILE A 283 12.28 -13.90 -20.28
C ILE A 283 11.89 -13.00 -19.10
N ASP A 284 11.11 -13.56 -18.18
CA ASP A 284 10.60 -12.84 -17.03
C ASP A 284 11.51 -12.96 -15.80
N GLY A 285 11.09 -12.33 -14.70
CA GLY A 285 11.87 -12.30 -13.46
C GLY A 285 12.21 -13.69 -12.91
N ASP A 286 11.36 -14.70 -13.12
CA ASP A 286 11.66 -16.07 -12.70
C ASP A 286 12.87 -16.67 -13.47
N LYS A 287 13.00 -16.37 -14.77
CA LYS A 287 14.17 -16.78 -15.56
C LYS A 287 15.42 -16.01 -15.14
N ILE A 288 15.30 -14.71 -14.82
CA ILE A 288 16.41 -13.91 -14.27
C ILE A 288 16.89 -14.52 -12.94
N ALA A 289 15.98 -14.83 -12.03
CA ALA A 289 16.30 -15.52 -10.79
C ALA A 289 17.00 -16.87 -11.04
N ALA A 290 16.53 -17.66 -12.01
CA ALA A 290 17.17 -18.92 -12.37
C ALA A 290 18.60 -18.74 -12.89
N LEU A 291 18.86 -17.72 -13.71
CA LEU A 291 20.20 -17.39 -14.20
C LEU A 291 21.13 -16.97 -13.05
N PHE A 292 20.66 -16.09 -12.15
CA PHE A 292 21.44 -15.63 -11.00
C PHE A 292 21.74 -16.78 -10.04
N VAL A 293 20.76 -17.63 -9.73
CA VAL A 293 20.97 -18.83 -8.90
C VAL A 293 21.99 -19.76 -9.54
N LYS A 294 21.91 -19.99 -10.86
CA LYS A 294 22.89 -20.80 -11.58
C LYS A 294 24.31 -20.22 -11.44
N PHE A 295 24.49 -18.93 -11.65
CA PHE A 295 25.77 -18.23 -11.52
C PHE A 295 26.32 -18.30 -10.09
N ILE A 296 25.49 -17.99 -9.11
CA ILE A 296 25.88 -18.00 -7.69
C ILE A 296 26.27 -19.43 -7.25
N LYS A 297 25.46 -20.44 -7.59
CA LYS A 297 25.76 -21.84 -7.25
C LYS A 297 27.07 -22.33 -7.87
N GLU A 298 27.32 -21.98 -9.14
CA GLU A 298 28.58 -22.32 -9.82
C GLU A 298 29.79 -21.83 -9.01
N HIS A 299 29.75 -20.58 -8.55
CA HIS A 299 30.86 -19.99 -7.81
C HIS A 299 30.89 -20.38 -6.33
N LEU A 300 29.77 -20.70 -5.68
CA LEU A 300 29.76 -21.29 -4.35
C LEU A 300 30.43 -22.67 -4.35
N SER A 301 30.11 -23.49 -5.35
CA SER A 301 30.71 -24.82 -5.52
C SER A 301 32.21 -24.72 -5.79
N LYS A 302 32.62 -23.86 -6.74
CA LYS A 302 34.04 -23.62 -7.07
C LYS A 302 34.84 -22.92 -5.96
N SER A 303 34.18 -22.19 -5.06
CA SER A 303 34.83 -21.57 -3.90
C SER A 303 34.90 -22.46 -2.67
N GLY A 304 34.15 -23.57 -2.65
CA GLY A 304 34.02 -24.43 -1.48
C GLY A 304 33.12 -23.85 -0.38
N LEU A 305 32.35 -22.81 -0.67
CA LEU A 305 31.47 -22.13 0.29
C LEU A 305 30.02 -22.62 0.28
N GLU A 306 29.69 -23.62 -0.54
CA GLU A 306 28.31 -24.12 -0.71
C GLU A 306 27.70 -24.66 0.60
N ASP A 307 28.50 -25.29 1.46
CA ASP A 307 28.06 -25.80 2.77
C ASP A 307 28.08 -24.72 3.88
N GLU A 308 28.76 -23.60 3.66
CA GLU A 308 28.92 -22.51 4.66
C GLU A 308 27.84 -21.42 4.52
N LEU A 309 27.19 -21.33 3.36
CA LEU A 309 26.28 -20.25 3.02
C LEU A 309 24.92 -20.78 2.56
N THR A 310 23.86 -20.34 3.24
CA THR A 310 22.49 -20.71 2.87
C THR A 310 22.01 -19.90 1.66
N ILE A 311 21.50 -20.59 0.63
CA ILE A 311 20.83 -19.96 -0.51
C ILE A 311 19.33 -20.23 -0.47
N GLY A 312 18.53 -19.17 -0.63
CA GLY A 312 17.08 -19.24 -0.68
C GLY A 312 16.51 -18.54 -1.90
N VAL A 313 15.53 -19.17 -2.54
CA VAL A 313 14.76 -18.56 -3.64
C VAL A 313 13.35 -18.28 -3.16
N VAL A 314 12.91 -17.03 -3.29
CA VAL A 314 11.57 -16.60 -2.88
C VAL A 314 10.75 -16.22 -4.11
N GLN A 315 9.57 -16.84 -4.23
CA GLN A 315 8.65 -16.66 -5.34
C GLN A 315 7.24 -16.29 -4.84
N THR A 316 6.37 -15.89 -5.76
CA THR A 316 4.94 -15.67 -5.49
C THR A 316 4.09 -16.74 -6.15
N ALA A 317 2.80 -16.78 -5.82
CA ALA A 317 1.83 -17.65 -6.50
C ALA A 317 1.79 -17.47 -8.04
N TYR A 318 2.26 -16.33 -8.57
CA TYR A 318 2.30 -16.05 -10.00
C TYR A 318 3.47 -16.72 -10.75
N ALA A 319 4.48 -17.23 -10.05
CA ALA A 319 5.64 -17.85 -10.68
C ALA A 319 5.25 -19.09 -11.50
N ASN A 320 5.83 -19.31 -12.68
CA ASN A 320 5.48 -20.49 -13.49
C ASN A 320 5.81 -21.80 -12.74
N GLY A 321 4.97 -22.84 -12.84
CA GLY A 321 5.28 -24.14 -12.23
C GLY A 321 6.61 -24.74 -12.73
N ALA A 322 7.02 -24.42 -13.96
CA ALA A 322 8.31 -24.82 -14.52
C ALA A 322 9.50 -24.21 -13.78
N SER A 323 9.42 -22.95 -13.33
CA SER A 323 10.50 -22.32 -12.56
C SER A 323 10.64 -22.98 -11.19
N MET A 324 9.52 -23.29 -10.53
CA MET A 324 9.52 -24.04 -9.26
C MET A 324 10.18 -25.41 -9.43
N MET A 325 9.88 -26.13 -10.51
CA MET A 325 10.50 -27.43 -10.81
C MET A 325 11.98 -27.30 -11.17
N TYR A 326 12.38 -26.25 -11.87
CA TYR A 326 13.79 -25.97 -12.15
C TYR A 326 14.58 -25.77 -10.86
N PHE A 327 14.08 -24.96 -9.92
CA PHE A 327 14.76 -24.74 -8.65
C PHE A 327 14.86 -26.02 -7.82
N LYS A 328 13.77 -26.78 -7.71
CA LYS A 328 13.75 -28.05 -6.96
C LYS A 328 14.67 -29.10 -7.57
N ASN A 329 14.57 -29.34 -8.87
CA ASN A 329 15.19 -30.50 -9.51
C ASN A 329 16.58 -30.20 -10.05
N THR A 330 16.82 -28.98 -10.57
CA THR A 330 18.09 -28.60 -11.19
C THR A 330 18.99 -27.86 -10.21
N ALA A 331 18.44 -26.92 -9.42
CA ALA A 331 19.24 -26.15 -8.45
C ALA A 331 19.32 -26.82 -7.06
N ASN A 332 18.47 -27.81 -6.79
CA ASN A 332 18.31 -28.44 -5.47
C ASN A 332 17.94 -27.43 -4.36
N ILE A 333 17.07 -26.48 -4.68
CA ILE A 333 16.57 -25.45 -3.75
C ILE A 333 15.04 -25.52 -3.74
N GLU A 334 14.45 -25.67 -2.55
CA GLU A 334 13.00 -25.61 -2.36
C GLU A 334 12.55 -24.13 -2.30
N PRO A 335 11.81 -23.62 -3.30
CA PRO A 335 11.40 -22.21 -3.32
C PRO A 335 10.39 -21.89 -2.22
N ARG A 336 10.54 -20.73 -1.58
CA ARG A 336 9.59 -20.21 -0.60
C ARG A 336 8.51 -19.38 -1.30
N ILE A 337 7.25 -19.74 -1.12
CA ILE A 337 6.13 -18.99 -1.70
C ILE A 337 5.56 -18.01 -0.68
N VAL A 338 5.49 -16.74 -1.07
CA VAL A 338 4.94 -15.64 -0.25
C VAL A 338 3.88 -14.85 -1.01
N LYS A 339 3.21 -13.94 -0.29
CA LYS A 339 2.25 -13.00 -0.90
C LYS A 339 2.93 -12.12 -1.95
N THR A 340 2.15 -11.70 -2.92
CA THR A 340 2.59 -10.72 -3.92
C THR A 340 2.93 -9.39 -3.26
N GLY A 341 3.99 -8.76 -3.77
CA GLY A 341 4.53 -7.49 -3.30
C GLY A 341 5.90 -7.66 -2.66
N VAL A 342 6.88 -6.92 -3.19
CA VAL A 342 8.29 -6.94 -2.79
C VAL A 342 8.54 -6.91 -1.29
N LYS A 343 7.71 -6.21 -0.51
CA LYS A 343 7.81 -6.22 0.97
C LYS A 343 7.80 -7.63 1.58
N TYR A 344 6.98 -8.54 1.06
CA TYR A 344 6.92 -9.92 1.56
C TYR A 344 8.07 -10.76 1.02
N LEU A 345 8.44 -10.59 -0.25
CA LEU A 345 9.57 -11.30 -0.86
C LEU A 345 10.88 -10.93 -0.16
N HIS A 346 11.14 -9.63 0.01
CA HIS A 346 12.33 -9.09 0.62
C HIS A 346 12.48 -9.51 2.10
N HIS A 347 11.38 -9.49 2.87
CA HIS A 347 11.40 -9.96 4.26
C HIS A 347 11.71 -11.47 4.37
N GLU A 348 11.23 -12.29 3.45
CA GLU A 348 11.54 -13.72 3.44
C GLU A 348 12.97 -14.00 2.95
N ALA A 349 13.46 -13.24 1.95
CA ALA A 349 14.80 -13.36 1.40
C ALA A 349 15.89 -13.03 2.44
N LYS A 350 15.62 -12.09 3.36
CA LYS A 350 16.52 -11.74 4.49
C LYS A 350 16.83 -12.90 5.45
N LYS A 351 16.12 -14.02 5.37
CA LYS A 351 16.34 -15.20 6.23
C LYS A 351 17.49 -16.10 5.76
N PHE A 352 18.05 -15.83 4.59
CA PHE A 352 19.12 -16.61 3.97
C PHE A 352 20.40 -15.78 3.88
N ASP A 353 21.55 -16.44 3.79
CA ASP A 353 22.81 -15.75 3.51
C ASP A 353 22.82 -15.16 2.10
N ILE A 354 22.19 -15.85 1.16
CA ILE A 354 21.95 -15.39 -0.20
C ILE A 354 20.47 -15.57 -0.52
N GLY A 355 19.72 -14.47 -0.48
CA GLY A 355 18.28 -14.46 -0.74
C GLY A 355 17.96 -13.92 -2.12
N VAL A 356 17.58 -14.77 -3.07
CA VAL A 356 17.18 -14.38 -4.42
C VAL A 356 15.66 -14.26 -4.49
N TYR A 357 15.13 -13.12 -4.93
CA TYR A 357 13.70 -12.98 -5.17
C TYR A 357 13.41 -12.18 -6.43
N PHE A 358 12.49 -12.67 -7.25
CA PHE A 358 11.94 -11.94 -8.38
C PHE A 358 10.44 -12.24 -8.52
N GLU A 359 9.65 -11.20 -8.77
CA GLU A 359 8.30 -11.35 -9.28
C GLU A 359 8.34 -11.59 -10.80
N ALA A 360 7.35 -12.31 -11.33
CA ALA A 360 7.24 -12.58 -12.77
C ALA A 360 7.09 -11.31 -13.65
N ASN A 361 6.87 -10.14 -13.04
CA ASN A 361 6.85 -8.84 -13.73
C ASN A 361 8.24 -8.19 -13.85
N GLY A 362 9.29 -8.84 -13.33
CA GLY A 362 10.65 -8.32 -13.37
C GLY A 362 11.10 -7.54 -12.13
N HIS A 363 10.25 -7.37 -11.10
CA HIS A 363 10.66 -6.70 -9.86
C HIS A 363 11.36 -7.70 -8.95
N GLY A 364 12.66 -7.52 -8.71
CA GLY A 364 13.43 -8.43 -7.86
C GLY A 364 14.86 -7.96 -7.64
N THR A 365 15.56 -8.63 -6.74
CA THR A 365 17.00 -8.44 -6.51
C THR A 365 17.56 -9.66 -5.75
N VAL A 366 18.86 -9.61 -5.40
CA VAL A 366 19.54 -10.57 -4.54
C VAL A 366 20.06 -9.88 -3.29
N LEU A 367 19.79 -10.48 -2.13
CA LEU A 367 20.27 -10.05 -0.82
C LEU A 367 21.45 -10.91 -0.39
N PHE A 368 22.40 -10.30 0.31
CA PHE A 368 23.57 -10.98 0.87
C PHE A 368 23.70 -10.62 2.35
N SER A 369 23.95 -11.64 3.19
CA SER A 369 24.17 -11.44 4.63
C SER A 369 25.57 -10.92 4.95
N GLU A 370 25.76 -10.45 6.18
CA GLU A 370 27.08 -10.09 6.69
C GLU A 370 28.04 -11.29 6.71
N ASN A 371 27.51 -12.51 6.90
CA ASN A 371 28.30 -13.74 6.88
C ASN A 371 28.85 -14.02 5.47
N PHE A 372 28.03 -13.83 4.44
CA PHE A 372 28.47 -13.87 3.05
C PHE A 372 29.62 -12.88 2.82
N ASP A 373 29.44 -11.61 3.19
CA ASP A 373 30.46 -10.58 2.98
C ASP A 373 31.78 -10.92 3.69
N LYS A 374 31.71 -11.45 4.91
CA LYS A 374 32.89 -11.86 5.68
C LYS A 374 33.65 -13.00 4.99
N LEU A 375 32.97 -14.06 4.56
CA LEU A 375 33.59 -15.23 3.95
C LEU A 375 34.17 -14.93 2.56
N VAL A 376 33.42 -14.17 1.75
CA VAL A 376 33.87 -13.79 0.40
C VAL A 376 35.05 -12.83 0.46
N LYS A 377 35.02 -11.80 1.34
CA LYS A 377 36.16 -10.88 1.51
C LYS A 377 37.41 -11.60 2.04
N LYS A 378 37.25 -12.54 2.97
CA LYS A 378 38.36 -13.36 3.49
C LYS A 378 39.08 -14.14 2.40
N ASN A 379 38.33 -14.64 1.41
CA ASN A 379 38.85 -15.50 0.33
C ASN A 379 39.01 -14.77 -1.01
N PHE A 380 38.93 -13.43 -1.02
CA PHE A 380 38.89 -12.63 -2.25
C PHE A 380 40.17 -12.78 -3.09
N ASP A 381 41.34 -12.67 -2.45
CA ASP A 381 42.61 -12.75 -3.16
C ASP A 381 43.01 -14.19 -3.52
N SER A 382 42.61 -15.16 -2.69
CA SER A 382 43.02 -16.57 -2.80
C SER A 382 42.15 -17.39 -3.75
N ASN A 383 40.92 -16.97 -4.05
CA ASN A 383 40.00 -17.74 -4.88
C ASN A 383 39.31 -16.85 -5.94
N GLU A 384 39.49 -17.20 -7.21
CA GLU A 384 38.91 -16.45 -8.32
C GLU A 384 37.37 -16.44 -8.30
N SER A 385 36.72 -17.53 -7.90
CA SER A 385 35.26 -17.58 -7.75
C SER A 385 34.75 -16.67 -6.64
N CYS A 386 35.55 -16.44 -5.59
CA CYS A 386 35.22 -15.41 -4.59
C CYS A 386 35.29 -14.00 -5.17
N LYS A 387 36.15 -13.72 -6.16
CA LYS A 387 36.14 -12.42 -6.86
C LYS A 387 34.85 -12.22 -7.65
N TYR A 388 34.38 -13.27 -8.35
CA TYR A 388 33.09 -13.23 -9.03
C TYR A 388 31.92 -13.00 -8.07
N LEU A 389 31.85 -13.75 -6.96
CA LEU A 389 30.82 -13.55 -5.92
C LEU A 389 30.89 -12.15 -5.32
N TYR A 390 32.09 -11.65 -5.03
CA TYR A 390 32.30 -10.30 -4.51
C TYR A 390 31.75 -9.26 -5.47
N TYR A 391 32.25 -9.21 -6.71
CA TYR A 391 31.83 -8.18 -7.65
C TYR A 391 30.35 -8.27 -8.00
N PHE A 392 29.79 -9.48 -8.15
CA PHE A 392 28.36 -9.67 -8.34
C PHE A 392 27.57 -9.06 -7.17
N SER A 393 27.96 -9.35 -5.93
CA SER A 393 27.30 -8.82 -4.73
C SER A 393 27.44 -7.32 -4.51
N GLN A 394 28.49 -6.70 -5.08
CA GLN A 394 28.72 -5.25 -5.05
C GLN A 394 27.98 -4.53 -6.18
N LEU A 395 27.76 -5.20 -7.31
CA LEU A 395 27.08 -4.65 -8.46
C LEU A 395 25.56 -4.60 -8.27
N ILE A 396 24.98 -5.63 -7.65
CA ILE A 396 23.54 -5.75 -7.46
C ILE A 396 23.03 -4.89 -6.31
N ASN A 397 21.91 -4.20 -6.53
CA ASN A 397 21.32 -3.33 -5.53
C ASN A 397 20.61 -4.13 -4.42
N ARG A 398 21.22 -4.19 -3.23
CA ARG A 398 20.70 -4.95 -2.08
C ARG A 398 19.47 -4.31 -1.42
N VAL A 399 19.17 -3.05 -1.72
CA VAL A 399 18.09 -2.30 -1.06
C VAL A 399 16.74 -2.59 -1.71
N THR A 400 16.70 -2.66 -3.04
CA THR A 400 15.48 -2.77 -3.83
C THR A 400 15.78 -3.33 -5.21
N GLY A 401 14.75 -3.71 -5.96
CA GLY A 401 14.95 -4.14 -7.35
C GLY A 401 15.39 -2.98 -8.22
N ASP A 402 16.45 -3.21 -9.00
CA ASP A 402 17.13 -2.17 -9.77
C ASP A 402 17.47 -2.71 -11.15
N ALA A 403 16.65 -2.32 -12.12
CA ALA A 403 16.71 -2.83 -13.48
C ALA A 403 18.07 -2.56 -14.16
N ILE A 404 18.76 -1.48 -13.77
CA ILE A 404 20.09 -1.17 -14.31
C ILE A 404 21.11 -2.19 -13.78
N THR A 405 21.14 -2.41 -12.47
CA THR A 405 22.08 -3.38 -11.88
C THR A 405 21.76 -4.81 -12.30
N ASP A 406 20.47 -5.16 -12.42
CA ASP A 406 20.03 -6.47 -12.86
C ASP A 406 20.45 -6.74 -14.31
N LEU A 407 20.31 -5.75 -15.21
CA LEU A 407 20.79 -5.84 -16.59
C LEU A 407 22.30 -6.15 -16.61
N LEU A 408 23.10 -5.38 -15.86
CA LEU A 408 24.55 -5.59 -15.80
C LEU A 408 24.89 -6.99 -15.23
N CYS A 409 24.19 -7.45 -14.20
CA CYS A 409 24.37 -8.78 -13.64
C CYS A 409 23.98 -9.90 -14.62
N VAL A 410 22.88 -9.73 -15.36
CA VAL A 410 22.47 -10.67 -16.41
C VAL A 410 23.55 -10.76 -17.48
N GLU A 411 24.07 -9.63 -17.95
CA GLU A 411 25.11 -9.61 -18.98
C GLU A 411 26.42 -10.26 -18.51
N ILE A 412 26.80 -10.08 -17.23
CA ILE A 412 27.90 -10.83 -16.60
C ILE A 412 27.65 -12.34 -16.67
N CYS A 413 26.45 -12.78 -16.30
CA CYS A 413 26.12 -14.21 -16.30
C CYS A 413 26.14 -14.80 -17.71
N LEU A 414 25.52 -14.13 -18.68
CA LEU A 414 25.48 -14.58 -20.07
C LEU A 414 26.89 -14.63 -20.69
N ARG A 415 27.72 -13.62 -20.40
CA ARG A 415 29.12 -13.60 -20.86
C ARG A 415 29.96 -14.69 -20.23
N TYR A 416 29.75 -14.98 -18.94
CA TYR A 416 30.48 -16.01 -18.21
C TYR A 416 30.17 -17.40 -18.76
N PHE A 417 28.89 -17.69 -19.04
CA PHE A 417 28.48 -18.98 -19.58
C PHE A 417 28.62 -19.11 -21.11
N ASP A 418 29.05 -18.06 -21.82
CA ASP A 418 28.97 -17.94 -23.29
C ASP A 418 27.57 -18.34 -23.81
N TRP A 419 26.54 -17.73 -23.22
CA TRP A 419 25.13 -18.00 -23.56
C TRP A 419 24.58 -16.94 -24.50
N SER A 420 23.87 -17.39 -25.52
CA SER A 420 23.03 -16.50 -26.32
C SER A 420 21.74 -16.14 -25.56
N VAL A 421 20.96 -15.19 -26.10
CA VAL A 421 19.65 -14.86 -25.53
C VAL A 421 18.66 -16.03 -25.65
N GLU A 422 18.82 -16.92 -26.62
CA GLU A 422 18.04 -18.15 -26.75
C GLU A 422 18.41 -19.18 -25.69
N ASP A 423 19.71 -19.33 -25.38
CA ASP A 423 20.15 -20.19 -24.27
C ASP A 423 19.52 -19.69 -22.96
N PHE A 424 19.49 -18.36 -22.75
CA PHE A 424 18.81 -17.76 -21.61
C PHE A 424 17.30 -18.03 -21.60
N TYR A 425 16.63 -17.81 -22.74
CA TYR A 425 15.20 -18.12 -22.88
C TYR A 425 14.89 -19.59 -22.58
N ASN A 426 15.79 -20.50 -22.97
CA ASN A 426 15.64 -21.94 -22.82
C ASN A 426 16.21 -22.51 -21.51
N ILE A 427 16.59 -21.67 -20.54
CA ILE A 427 17.07 -22.14 -19.22
C ILE A 427 16.10 -23.15 -18.57
N TYR A 428 14.80 -22.95 -18.79
CA TYR A 428 13.75 -23.96 -18.67
C TYR A 428 12.58 -23.58 -19.58
N LYS A 429 11.73 -24.56 -19.90
CA LYS A 429 10.53 -24.35 -20.72
C LYS A 429 9.31 -24.09 -19.85
N ASP A 430 8.68 -22.93 -19.99
CA ASP A 430 7.47 -22.58 -19.26
C ASP A 430 6.33 -23.57 -19.50
N TYR A 431 5.57 -23.86 -18.45
CA TYR A 431 4.27 -24.50 -18.61
C TYR A 431 3.26 -23.53 -19.23
N PRO A 432 2.32 -24.03 -20.06
CA PRO A 432 1.22 -23.22 -20.57
C PRO A 432 0.47 -22.55 -19.41
N ASN A 433 0.31 -21.24 -19.48
CA ASN A 433 -0.34 -20.46 -18.44
C ASN A 433 -1.20 -19.35 -19.06
N LYS A 434 -2.21 -18.89 -18.32
CA LYS A 434 -3.09 -17.79 -18.73
C LYS A 434 -3.58 -17.03 -17.51
N GLN A 435 -3.42 -15.70 -17.54
CA GLN A 435 -3.94 -14.80 -16.50
C GLN A 435 -5.12 -14.00 -17.06
N ILE A 436 -6.21 -13.91 -16.29
CA ILE A 436 -7.42 -13.15 -16.67
C ILE A 436 -7.81 -12.23 -15.51
N LYS A 437 -8.07 -10.94 -15.80
CA LYS A 437 -8.59 -9.98 -14.83
C LYS A 437 -10.13 -9.96 -14.89
N VAL A 438 -10.79 -10.27 -13.78
CA VAL A 438 -12.26 -10.26 -13.67
C VAL A 438 -12.72 -9.14 -12.75
N PRO A 439 -13.48 -8.14 -13.23
CA PRO A 439 -14.00 -7.07 -12.38
C PRO A 439 -15.09 -7.61 -11.45
N VAL A 440 -14.98 -7.34 -10.15
CA VAL A 440 -15.94 -7.76 -9.12
C VAL A 440 -16.51 -6.57 -8.35
N LYS A 441 -17.81 -6.60 -8.03
CA LYS A 441 -18.50 -5.51 -7.32
C LYS A 441 -17.99 -5.32 -5.88
N ASN A 442 -17.75 -6.41 -5.17
CA ASN A 442 -17.26 -6.39 -3.78
C ASN A 442 -16.12 -7.40 -3.61
N ARG A 443 -14.90 -6.88 -3.66
CA ARG A 443 -13.66 -7.65 -3.46
C ARG A 443 -13.53 -8.26 -2.06
N SER A 444 -14.17 -7.68 -1.05
CA SER A 444 -14.05 -8.12 0.35
C SER A 444 -14.75 -9.46 0.61
N LEU A 445 -15.47 -9.97 -0.40
CA LEU A 445 -16.07 -11.32 -0.39
C LEU A 445 -15.03 -12.42 -0.65
N PHE A 446 -13.87 -12.06 -1.20
CA PHE A 446 -12.79 -12.98 -1.50
C PHE A 446 -11.75 -12.90 -0.38
N ILE A 447 -11.51 -14.02 0.28
CA ILE A 447 -10.52 -14.14 1.35
C ILE A 447 -9.60 -15.29 0.94
N THR A 448 -8.30 -15.03 0.86
CA THR A 448 -7.28 -16.02 0.51
C THR A 448 -6.52 -16.49 1.75
N ILE A 449 -5.82 -17.62 1.63
CA ILE A 449 -4.81 -18.05 2.60
C ILE A 449 -3.54 -17.17 2.52
N THR A 450 -2.57 -17.42 3.40
CA THR A 450 -1.38 -16.57 3.56
C THR A 450 -0.47 -16.50 2.35
N ASP A 451 -0.43 -17.49 1.47
CA ASP A 451 0.39 -17.49 0.24
C ASP A 451 -0.40 -17.11 -1.03
N GLU A 452 -1.69 -16.76 -0.86
CA GLU A 452 -2.61 -16.40 -1.95
C GLU A 452 -2.89 -17.49 -2.99
N THR A 453 -2.49 -18.74 -2.75
CA THR A 453 -2.69 -19.85 -3.69
C THR A 453 -4.09 -20.48 -3.60
N ARG A 454 -4.85 -20.22 -2.52
CA ARG A 454 -6.21 -20.77 -2.31
C ARG A 454 -7.18 -19.73 -1.71
N LEU A 455 -8.47 -19.86 -2.03
CA LEU A 455 -9.57 -19.12 -1.44
C LEU A 455 -10.11 -19.83 -0.18
N ILE A 456 -10.26 -19.09 0.91
CA ILE A 456 -11.07 -19.43 2.08
C ILE A 456 -12.54 -19.06 1.82
N GLN A 457 -12.79 -17.93 1.16
CA GLN A 457 -14.12 -17.46 0.80
C GLN A 457 -14.10 -16.88 -0.62
N PRO A 458 -15.12 -17.14 -1.47
CA PRO A 458 -16.19 -18.12 -1.29
C PRO A 458 -15.69 -19.57 -1.49
N MET A 459 -15.93 -20.45 -0.51
CA MET A 459 -15.46 -21.84 -0.53
C MET A 459 -15.94 -22.62 -1.77
N LYS A 460 -17.20 -22.43 -2.18
CA LYS A 460 -17.77 -23.04 -3.40
C LYS A 460 -16.94 -22.79 -4.66
N LEU A 461 -16.27 -21.64 -4.75
CA LEU A 461 -15.41 -21.32 -5.88
C LEU A 461 -14.09 -22.07 -5.81
N GLN A 462 -13.52 -22.25 -4.61
CA GLN A 462 -12.33 -23.07 -4.42
C GLN A 462 -12.61 -24.53 -4.75
N ASP A 463 -13.72 -25.08 -4.26
CA ASP A 463 -14.14 -26.47 -4.56
C ASP A 463 -14.29 -26.69 -6.08
N PHE A 464 -14.82 -25.69 -6.79
CA PHE A 464 -14.94 -25.73 -8.24
C PHE A 464 -13.56 -25.72 -8.94
N ILE A 465 -12.61 -24.93 -8.44
CA ILE A 465 -11.25 -24.86 -8.96
C ILE A 465 -10.53 -26.19 -8.74
N ASP A 466 -10.57 -26.73 -7.52
CA ASP A 466 -9.91 -27.98 -7.17
C ASP A 466 -10.41 -29.13 -8.05
N LYS A 467 -11.74 -29.25 -8.23
CA LYS A 467 -12.35 -30.25 -9.11
C LYS A 467 -11.89 -30.14 -10.58
N LYS A 468 -11.56 -28.94 -11.05
CA LYS A 468 -11.07 -28.73 -12.42
C LYS A 468 -9.59 -29.02 -12.58
N ILE A 469 -8.81 -28.91 -11.50
CA ILE A 469 -7.37 -29.16 -11.50
C ILE A 469 -7.07 -30.65 -11.29
N GLU A 470 -7.95 -31.40 -10.62
CA GLU A 470 -7.75 -32.82 -10.29
C GLU A 470 -7.36 -33.68 -11.51
N ASP A 471 -7.95 -33.41 -12.68
CA ASP A 471 -7.65 -34.12 -13.94
C ASP A 471 -6.32 -33.71 -14.59
N MET A 472 -5.66 -32.65 -14.10
CA MET A 472 -4.48 -32.04 -14.72
C MET A 472 -3.20 -32.40 -13.96
N LYS A 473 -2.34 -33.23 -14.56
CA LYS A 473 -1.00 -33.52 -14.02
C LYS A 473 -0.17 -32.23 -13.93
N SER A 474 0.20 -31.84 -12.71
CA SER A 474 0.94 -30.61 -12.41
C SER A 474 0.20 -29.30 -12.74
N GLY A 475 -1.14 -29.34 -12.91
CA GLY A 475 -1.94 -28.15 -13.11
C GLY A 475 -2.03 -27.30 -11.85
N ARG A 476 -2.04 -25.97 -11.99
CA ARG A 476 -2.33 -25.04 -10.89
C ARG A 476 -3.23 -23.92 -11.38
N ALA A 477 -4.29 -23.64 -10.65
CA ALA A 477 -5.11 -22.46 -10.84
C ALA A 477 -5.51 -21.89 -9.47
N PHE A 478 -5.59 -20.56 -9.39
CA PHE A 478 -5.94 -19.85 -8.17
C PHE A 478 -6.62 -18.52 -8.51
N VAL A 479 -7.30 -17.94 -7.52
CA VAL A 479 -7.93 -16.63 -7.62
C VAL A 479 -7.37 -15.77 -6.50
N THR A 480 -6.76 -14.65 -6.88
CA THR A 480 -6.24 -13.65 -5.93
C THR A 480 -6.81 -12.26 -6.21
N LEU A 481 -6.71 -11.37 -5.23
CA LEU A 481 -7.19 -10.00 -5.29
C LEU A 481 -6.07 -9.05 -5.74
N LEU A 482 -6.25 -8.40 -6.89
CA LEU A 482 -5.34 -7.35 -7.36
C LEU A 482 -5.72 -5.97 -6.80
N GLY A 483 -4.78 -5.33 -6.10
CA GLY A 483 -4.86 -3.95 -5.59
C GLY A 483 -5.67 -3.80 -4.29
N LYS A 484 -5.22 -2.95 -3.35
CA LYS A 484 -5.96 -2.60 -2.12
C LYS A 484 -6.77 -1.30 -2.31
N LYS A 485 -8.09 -1.36 -2.57
CA LYS A 485 -9.00 -0.29 -2.11
C LYS A 485 -9.15 -0.40 -0.59
N PHE A 486 -8.33 0.31 0.18
CA PHE A 486 -8.66 0.59 1.58
C PHE A 486 -9.98 1.37 1.59
N ILE A 487 -11.11 0.66 1.63
CA ILE A 487 -12.34 1.29 2.06
C ILE A 487 -12.12 1.42 3.56
N MET A 488 -11.92 2.64 4.07
CA MET A 488 -12.21 2.94 5.46
C MET A 488 -13.73 2.75 5.67
N THR A 489 -14.21 1.52 5.53
CA THR A 489 -15.26 1.09 6.42
C THR A 489 -14.62 1.27 7.77
N ARG A 490 -15.20 2.14 8.62
CA ARG A 490 -14.94 2.04 10.05
C ARG A 490 -15.00 0.55 10.33
N VAL A 491 -13.87 -0.08 10.62
CA VAL A 491 -13.86 -1.45 11.12
C VAL A 491 -14.81 -1.36 12.29
N LYS A 492 -16.01 -1.91 12.11
CA LYS A 492 -16.99 -1.94 13.17
C LYS A 492 -16.28 -2.83 14.16
N THR A 493 -15.68 -2.25 15.19
CA THR A 493 -15.06 -3.03 16.25
C THR A 493 -16.19 -3.93 16.71
N VAL A 494 -16.10 -5.21 16.35
CA VAL A 494 -17.11 -6.19 16.74
C VAL A 494 -16.85 -6.42 18.21
N TYR A 495 -17.36 -5.51 19.03
CA TYR A 495 -17.43 -5.73 20.46
C TYR A 495 -18.43 -6.86 20.64
N SER A 496 -17.94 -8.09 20.84
CA SER A 496 -18.78 -9.26 21.12
C SER A 496 -19.76 -8.99 22.26
N LYS A 497 -19.33 -8.19 23.24
CA LYS A 497 -20.13 -7.76 24.38
C LYS A 497 -20.63 -6.32 24.22
N VAL A 498 -21.95 -6.16 24.10
CA VAL A 498 -22.65 -4.86 23.97
C VAL A 498 -23.36 -4.40 25.25
N TYR A 499 -23.58 -5.31 26.22
CA TYR A 499 -24.11 -5.00 27.54
C TYR A 499 -23.53 -5.96 28.59
N LYS A 500 -23.64 -5.58 29.86
CA LYS A 500 -23.28 -6.44 31.00
C LYS A 500 -24.48 -6.52 31.92
N VAL A 501 -24.94 -7.74 32.19
CA VAL A 501 -25.99 -7.99 33.19
C VAL A 501 -25.44 -7.76 34.60
N PRO A 502 -26.26 -7.26 35.54
CA PRO A 502 -25.90 -7.17 36.95
C PRO A 502 -25.46 -8.52 37.52
N ARG A 503 -24.47 -8.52 38.42
CA ARG A 503 -24.04 -9.75 39.12
C ARG A 503 -25.12 -10.27 40.08
N ARG A 504 -25.81 -9.37 40.78
CA ARG A 504 -26.96 -9.68 41.65
C ARG A 504 -28.27 -9.35 40.92
N PRO A 505 -29.07 -10.35 40.53
CA PRO A 505 -30.30 -10.12 39.77
C PRO A 505 -31.39 -9.39 40.56
N PHE A 506 -31.52 -9.65 41.86
CA PHE A 506 -32.59 -9.13 42.72
C PHE A 506 -32.04 -8.15 43.75
N GLU A 507 -32.02 -6.87 43.39
CA GLU A 507 -31.57 -5.79 44.26
C GLU A 507 -32.59 -4.65 44.13
N LYS A 508 -33.37 -4.41 45.19
CA LYS A 508 -34.54 -3.53 45.16
C LYS A 508 -34.19 -2.13 44.66
N GLU A 509 -33.21 -1.48 45.28
CA GLU A 509 -32.78 -0.13 44.93
C GLU A 509 -32.38 0.00 43.45
N ARG A 510 -31.61 -0.96 42.93
CA ARG A 510 -31.19 -0.98 41.53
C ARG A 510 -32.40 -1.18 40.60
N LEU A 511 -33.33 -2.08 40.96
CA LEU A 511 -34.53 -2.34 40.18
C LEU A 511 -35.43 -1.11 40.11
N ASP A 512 -35.60 -0.40 41.22
CA ASP A 512 -36.39 0.83 41.31
C ASP A 512 -35.76 1.96 40.47
N GLN A 513 -34.43 2.14 40.56
CA GLN A 513 -33.69 3.08 39.71
C GLN A 513 -33.81 2.74 38.22
N GLU A 514 -33.70 1.44 37.85
CA GLU A 514 -33.86 1.00 36.46
C GLU A 514 -35.30 1.20 35.97
N LEU A 515 -36.30 1.01 36.83
CA LEU A 515 -37.70 1.25 36.51
C LEU A 515 -37.98 2.74 36.29
N LYS A 516 -37.41 3.61 37.13
CA LYS A 516 -37.48 5.07 36.96
C LYS A 516 -36.90 5.50 35.60
N LEU A 517 -35.70 5.03 35.27
CA LEU A 517 -35.07 5.30 33.97
C LEU A 517 -35.88 4.78 32.78
N LEU A 518 -36.52 3.63 32.92
CA LEU A 518 -37.39 3.06 31.89
C LEU A 518 -38.60 3.95 31.62
N GLY A 519 -39.22 4.47 32.68
CA GLY A 519 -40.38 5.38 32.60
C GLY A 519 -39.99 6.76 32.04
N GLU A 520 -39.00 7.42 32.63
CA GLU A 520 -38.58 8.78 32.25
C GLU A 520 -38.09 8.88 30.82
N TYR A 521 -37.41 7.85 30.30
CA TYR A 521 -36.85 7.86 28.93
C TYR A 521 -37.62 6.95 27.95
N GLY A 522 -38.76 6.39 28.36
CA GLY A 522 -39.61 5.53 27.54
C GLY A 522 -38.87 4.36 26.88
N LEU A 523 -38.02 3.67 27.65
CA LEU A 523 -37.19 2.56 27.18
C LEU A 523 -38.01 1.26 27.05
N ARG A 524 -37.67 0.40 26.08
CA ARG A 524 -38.44 -0.86 25.87
C ARG A 524 -38.16 -1.91 26.94
N ASN A 525 -36.91 -2.03 27.37
CA ASN A 525 -36.47 -3.09 28.27
C ASN A 525 -35.25 -2.66 29.09
N LYS A 526 -34.97 -3.38 30.19
CA LYS A 526 -33.80 -3.16 31.05
C LYS A 526 -32.48 -3.33 30.29
N THR A 527 -32.45 -4.14 29.22
CA THR A 527 -31.27 -4.30 28.37
C THR A 527 -30.81 -2.99 27.74
N GLU A 528 -31.72 -2.08 27.37
CA GLU A 528 -31.36 -0.75 26.87
C GLU A 528 -30.64 0.06 27.95
N VAL A 529 -31.07 -0.02 29.21
CA VAL A 529 -30.38 0.60 30.35
C VAL A 529 -28.98 0.00 30.53
N TRP A 530 -28.85 -1.33 30.46
CA TRP A 530 -27.57 -2.01 30.64
C TRP A 530 -26.56 -1.71 29.53
N ARG A 531 -27.02 -1.45 28.29
CA ARG A 531 -26.14 -1.01 27.20
C ARG A 531 -25.52 0.35 27.48
N VAL A 532 -26.32 1.29 28.02
CA VAL A 532 -25.85 2.62 28.40
C VAL A 532 -24.89 2.52 29.59
N LYS A 533 -25.29 1.81 30.66
CA LYS A 533 -24.42 1.55 31.83
C LYS A 533 -23.08 0.92 31.42
N TYR A 534 -23.10 -0.04 30.48
CA TYR A 534 -21.88 -0.68 29.99
C TYR A 534 -20.99 0.26 29.16
N THR A 535 -21.58 1.11 28.33
CA THR A 535 -20.85 2.12 27.55
C THR A 535 -20.19 3.15 28.49
N LEU A 536 -20.94 3.63 29.48
CA LEU A 536 -20.42 4.51 30.53
C LEU A 536 -19.27 3.86 31.31
N ALA A 537 -19.40 2.58 31.67
CA ALA A 537 -18.34 1.84 32.36
C ALA A 537 -17.04 1.75 31.53
N LYS A 538 -17.14 1.55 30.20
CA LYS A 538 -15.96 1.58 29.30
C LYS A 538 -15.30 2.95 29.27
N ILE A 539 -16.11 4.01 29.16
CA ILE A 539 -15.63 5.40 29.13
C ILE A 539 -14.93 5.75 30.45
N ARG A 540 -15.53 5.40 31.59
CA ARG A 540 -14.92 5.58 32.91
C ARG A 540 -13.67 4.74 33.14
N LYS A 541 -13.58 3.54 32.54
CA LYS A 541 -12.36 2.72 32.59
C LYS A 541 -11.22 3.41 31.85
N ALA A 542 -11.47 3.86 30.62
CA ALA A 542 -10.50 4.61 29.84
C ALA A 542 -10.07 5.91 30.58
N ALA A 543 -11.02 6.67 31.13
CA ALA A 543 -10.68 7.86 31.91
C ALA A 543 -9.81 7.56 33.14
N ARG A 544 -10.07 6.47 33.88
CA ARG A 544 -9.23 6.06 35.02
C ARG A 544 -7.81 5.68 34.61
N GLU A 545 -7.66 4.90 33.54
CA GLU A 545 -6.34 4.50 33.01
C GLU A 545 -5.54 5.72 32.53
N LEU A 546 -6.21 6.75 32.02
CA LEU A 546 -5.56 7.99 31.60
C LEU A 546 -5.19 8.89 32.79
N LEU A 547 -5.99 8.87 33.86
CA LEU A 547 -5.71 9.63 35.08
C LEU A 547 -4.54 9.08 35.91
N THR A 548 -4.15 7.81 35.71
CA THR A 548 -2.97 7.25 36.38
C THR A 548 -1.64 7.68 35.73
N LEU A 549 -1.68 8.22 34.52
CA LEU A 549 -0.49 8.71 33.80
C LEU A 549 -0.21 10.17 34.17
N GLU A 550 1.02 10.63 34.02
CA GLU A 550 1.38 12.04 34.24
C GLU A 550 0.66 12.97 33.25
N GLU A 551 0.40 14.21 33.63
CA GLU A 551 -0.32 15.18 32.79
C GLU A 551 0.36 15.46 31.45
N LYS A 552 1.69 15.36 31.41
CA LYS A 552 2.52 15.57 30.22
C LYS A 552 2.76 14.30 29.40
N ASP A 553 2.27 13.15 29.85
CA ASP A 553 2.43 11.89 29.14
C ASP A 553 1.75 11.96 27.74
N PRO A 554 2.46 11.59 26.65
CA PRO A 554 1.94 11.73 25.29
C PRO A 554 0.67 10.89 25.05
N LYS A 555 0.54 9.73 25.71
CA LYS A 555 -0.65 8.89 25.61
C LYS A 555 -1.84 9.54 26.32
N ARG A 556 -1.65 10.09 27.53
CA ARG A 556 -2.69 10.85 28.25
C ARG A 556 -3.18 12.04 27.44
N LEU A 557 -2.27 12.83 26.87
CA LEU A 557 -2.58 13.99 26.04
C LEU A 557 -3.39 13.60 24.79
N PHE A 558 -2.98 12.55 24.09
CA PHE A 558 -3.64 12.15 22.85
C PHE A 558 -5.00 11.47 23.10
N GLU A 559 -5.00 10.38 23.87
CA GLU A 559 -6.21 9.59 24.13
C GLU A 559 -7.22 10.35 25.00
N GLY A 560 -6.74 11.12 25.99
CA GLY A 560 -7.58 11.96 26.85
C GLY A 560 -8.31 13.03 26.06
N ASN A 561 -7.60 13.81 25.24
CA ASN A 561 -8.23 14.82 24.39
C ASN A 561 -9.17 14.19 23.36
N ALA A 562 -8.85 13.02 22.81
CA ALA A 562 -9.76 12.31 21.90
C ALA A 562 -11.06 11.86 22.60
N LEU A 563 -10.96 11.35 23.83
CA LEU A 563 -12.11 10.95 24.64
C LEU A 563 -13.00 12.16 24.99
N LEU A 564 -12.41 13.26 25.46
CA LEU A 564 -13.12 14.48 25.81
C LEU A 564 -13.81 15.10 24.59
N ARG A 565 -13.10 15.28 23.47
CA ARG A 565 -13.67 15.79 22.22
C ARG A 565 -14.85 14.94 21.74
N ARG A 566 -14.78 13.61 21.91
CA ARG A 566 -15.90 12.71 21.57
C ARG A 566 -17.12 12.95 22.46
N LEU A 567 -16.94 13.12 23.76
CA LEU A 567 -18.04 13.36 24.71
C LEU A 567 -18.72 14.71 24.47
N VAL A 568 -17.92 15.76 24.24
CA VAL A 568 -18.42 17.11 23.90
C VAL A 568 -19.17 17.09 22.57
N ARG A 569 -18.64 16.41 21.55
CA ARG A 569 -19.31 16.27 20.25
C ARG A 569 -20.67 15.57 20.32
N ILE A 570 -20.82 14.63 21.25
CA ILE A 570 -22.09 13.96 21.50
C ILE A 570 -23.05 14.87 22.28
N GLY A 571 -22.52 15.80 23.09
CA GLY A 571 -23.27 16.69 23.97
C GLY A 571 -23.54 16.09 25.35
N VAL A 572 -22.74 15.11 25.79
CA VAL A 572 -22.81 14.55 27.15
C VAL A 572 -22.02 15.39 28.15
N LEU A 573 -20.99 16.08 27.66
CA LEU A 573 -20.11 16.94 28.45
C LEU A 573 -20.12 18.35 27.85
N ASP A 574 -20.20 19.37 28.70
CA ASP A 574 -20.15 20.77 28.28
C ASP A 574 -18.74 21.15 27.84
N THR A 575 -18.62 22.19 27.00
CA THR A 575 -17.32 22.71 26.53
C THR A 575 -16.43 23.22 27.65
N ASP A 576 -17.03 23.69 28.75
CA ASP A 576 -16.30 24.30 29.86
C ASP A 576 -15.76 23.24 30.84
N LYS A 577 -16.20 21.98 30.68
CA LYS A 577 -15.85 20.85 31.56
C LYS A 577 -14.90 19.86 30.88
N MET A 578 -13.98 20.31 30.04
CA MET A 578 -13.00 19.46 29.33
C MET A 578 -11.87 18.93 30.24
N LYS A 579 -12.20 18.29 31.36
CA LYS A 579 -11.25 17.54 32.21
C LYS A 579 -11.70 16.10 32.37
N LEU A 580 -10.74 15.19 32.49
CA LEU A 580 -11.01 13.75 32.67
C LEU A 580 -11.77 13.44 33.96
N ASP A 581 -11.62 14.28 35.00
CA ASP A 581 -12.31 14.12 36.29
C ASP A 581 -13.83 14.18 36.14
N TYR A 582 -14.35 15.10 35.31
CA TYR A 582 -15.79 15.22 35.05
C TYR A 582 -16.37 13.99 34.36
N VAL A 583 -15.55 13.24 33.61
CA VAL A 583 -15.97 12.00 32.95
C VAL A 583 -16.34 10.92 33.97
N LEU A 584 -15.71 10.93 35.15
CA LEU A 584 -16.03 9.99 36.24
C LEU A 584 -17.41 10.26 36.84
N GLY A 585 -17.81 11.54 36.92
CA GLY A 585 -19.11 11.98 37.46
C GLY A 585 -20.31 11.78 36.53
N LEU A 586 -20.10 11.44 35.24
CA LEU A 586 -21.19 11.26 34.27
C LEU A 586 -22.16 10.17 34.68
N ARG A 587 -23.46 10.41 34.57
CA ARG A 587 -24.53 9.47 34.91
C ARG A 587 -25.18 8.87 33.66
N PRO A 588 -25.91 7.73 33.76
CA PRO A 588 -26.60 7.14 32.61
C PRO A 588 -27.61 8.08 31.94
N GLU A 589 -28.23 8.97 32.71
CA GLU A 589 -29.18 10.00 32.29
C GLU A 589 -28.57 10.90 31.22
N ASP A 590 -27.31 11.32 31.40
CA ASP A 590 -26.62 12.22 30.45
C ASP A 590 -26.50 11.59 29.04
N PHE A 591 -26.39 10.27 28.96
CA PHE A 591 -26.38 9.54 27.68
C PHE A 591 -27.78 9.28 27.14
N LEU A 592 -28.75 9.01 28.01
CA LEU A 592 -30.15 8.81 27.64
C LEU A 592 -30.80 10.10 27.12
N GLU A 593 -30.34 11.24 27.63
CA GLU A 593 -30.75 12.57 27.20
C GLU A 593 -30.42 12.85 25.73
N ARG A 594 -29.30 12.30 25.25
CA ARG A 594 -28.80 12.49 23.88
C ARG A 594 -29.43 11.54 22.86
N ARG A 595 -30.35 10.67 23.26
CA ARG A 595 -31.05 9.76 22.34
C ARG A 595 -32.02 10.52 21.44
N LEU A 596 -32.14 10.10 20.19
CA LEU A 596 -33.10 10.66 19.23
C LEU A 596 -34.52 10.65 19.78
N GLN A 597 -34.91 9.58 20.48
CA GLN A 597 -36.22 9.49 21.12
C GLN A 597 -36.49 10.64 22.10
N THR A 598 -35.55 10.91 23.02
CA THR A 598 -35.65 12.00 24.00
C THR A 598 -35.61 13.36 23.32
N GLN A 599 -34.73 13.54 22.34
CA GLN A 599 -34.58 14.79 21.60
C GLN A 599 -35.83 15.13 20.78
N VAL A 600 -36.46 14.15 20.14
CA VAL A 600 -37.72 14.32 19.39
C VAL A 600 -38.87 14.75 20.32
N PHE A 601 -38.93 14.21 21.53
CA PHE A 601 -39.91 14.64 22.55
C PHE A 601 -39.63 16.07 23.02
N LYS A 602 -38.36 16.40 23.33
CA LYS A 602 -37.95 17.75 23.76
C LYS A 602 -38.19 18.83 22.72
N LEU A 603 -38.09 18.50 21.43
CA LEU A 603 -38.40 19.41 20.33
C LEU A 603 -39.91 19.59 20.08
N GLY A 604 -40.78 18.91 20.84
CA GLY A 604 -42.24 19.01 20.67
C GLY A 604 -42.80 18.28 19.44
N LEU A 605 -41.97 17.55 18.70
CA LEU A 605 -42.41 16.76 17.52
C LEU A 605 -43.31 15.57 17.89
N ALA A 606 -43.27 15.15 19.16
CA ALA A 606 -44.08 14.06 19.67
C ALA A 606 -44.77 14.45 20.99
N LYS A 607 -46.06 14.12 21.10
CA LYS A 607 -46.87 14.30 22.33
C LYS A 607 -46.35 13.56 23.58
N SER A 608 -45.58 12.50 23.41
CA SER A 608 -45.06 11.64 24.49
C SER A 608 -43.76 10.97 24.03
N ILE A 609 -42.93 10.56 24.99
CA ILE A 609 -41.69 9.83 24.72
C ILE A 609 -41.96 8.47 24.03
N HIS A 610 -43.09 7.84 24.33
CA HIS A 610 -43.51 6.62 23.64
C HIS A 610 -43.99 6.91 22.21
N HIS A 611 -44.68 8.05 22.00
CA HIS A 611 -45.07 8.50 20.67
C HIS A 611 -43.83 8.82 19.81
N ALA A 612 -42.80 9.46 20.38
CA ALA A 612 -41.54 9.73 19.69
C ALA A 612 -40.90 8.43 19.14
N ARG A 613 -40.94 7.34 19.91
CA ARG A 613 -40.41 6.05 19.49
C ARG A 613 -41.15 5.48 18.28
N VAL A 614 -42.47 5.61 18.25
CA VAL A 614 -43.31 5.15 17.13
C VAL A 614 -42.99 5.96 15.87
N LEU A 615 -42.91 7.29 15.99
CA LEU A 615 -42.55 8.17 14.86
C LEU A 615 -41.20 7.82 14.25
N ILE A 616 -40.19 7.56 15.09
CA ILE A 616 -38.86 7.15 14.67
C ILE A 616 -38.94 5.81 13.92
N LYS A 617 -39.52 4.76 14.52
CA LYS A 617 -39.61 3.42 13.90
C LYS A 617 -40.38 3.42 12.58
N HIS A 618 -41.41 4.26 12.46
CA HIS A 618 -42.21 4.39 11.25
C HIS A 618 -41.58 5.32 10.21
N LYS A 619 -40.30 5.71 10.38
CA LYS A 619 -39.54 6.49 9.41
C LYS A 619 -40.10 7.91 9.19
N HIS A 620 -40.75 8.47 10.21
CA HIS A 620 -41.29 9.83 10.17
C HIS A 620 -40.27 10.89 10.58
N ILE A 621 -39.17 10.54 11.25
CA ILE A 621 -38.16 11.48 11.72
C ILE A 621 -36.90 11.42 10.84
N ARG A 622 -36.35 12.58 10.50
CA ARG A 622 -35.05 12.74 9.85
C ARG A 622 -34.08 13.51 10.75
N VAL A 623 -32.79 13.24 10.55
CA VAL A 623 -31.69 14.05 11.07
C VAL A 623 -30.94 14.57 9.84
N ARG A 624 -30.96 15.89 9.62
CA ARG A 624 -30.53 16.54 8.36
C ARG A 624 -31.29 15.95 7.16
N ARG A 625 -30.59 15.33 6.22
CA ARG A 625 -31.17 14.74 5.00
C ARG A 625 -31.52 13.27 5.15
N GLN A 626 -31.13 12.63 6.26
CA GLN A 626 -31.26 11.18 6.44
C GLN A 626 -32.41 10.83 7.38
N VAL A 627 -33.28 9.92 6.93
CA VAL A 627 -34.32 9.33 7.78
C VAL A 627 -33.68 8.33 8.74
N VAL A 628 -34.00 8.45 10.04
CA VAL A 628 -33.42 7.59 11.09
C VAL A 628 -34.53 6.80 11.76
N ASP A 629 -34.45 5.47 11.71
CA ASP A 629 -35.45 4.53 12.26
C ASP A 629 -35.04 3.86 13.58
N ILE A 630 -33.94 4.33 14.18
CA ILE A 630 -33.34 3.76 15.40
C ILE A 630 -33.55 4.71 16.59
N PRO A 631 -34.41 4.40 17.59
CA PRO A 631 -34.65 5.25 18.75
C PRO A 631 -33.42 5.46 19.66
N SER A 632 -32.49 4.51 19.65
CA SER A 632 -31.22 4.59 20.39
C SER A 632 -30.14 5.39 19.66
N PHE A 633 -30.45 5.99 18.50
CA PHE A 633 -29.51 6.82 17.77
C PHE A 633 -29.08 8.01 18.63
N THR A 634 -27.78 8.19 18.82
CA THR A 634 -27.25 9.29 19.62
C THR A 634 -27.09 10.53 18.76
N VAL A 635 -27.84 11.58 19.09
CA VAL A 635 -27.85 12.85 18.36
C VAL A 635 -26.67 13.69 18.81
N ARG A 636 -25.79 14.03 17.87
CA ARG A 636 -24.69 14.98 18.11
C ARG A 636 -25.20 16.40 18.28
N LEU A 637 -24.43 17.23 18.95
CA LEU A 637 -24.79 18.62 19.25
C LEU A 637 -25.05 19.43 17.95
N ASP A 638 -24.22 19.22 16.91
CA ASP A 638 -24.36 19.85 15.59
C ASP A 638 -25.58 19.37 14.79
N SER A 639 -26.09 18.19 15.10
CA SER A 639 -27.16 17.52 14.39
C SER A 639 -28.52 17.75 15.05
N GLN A 640 -28.53 18.17 16.31
CA GLN A 640 -29.73 18.43 17.10
C GLN A 640 -30.64 19.47 16.47
N LYS A 641 -30.08 20.56 15.93
CA LYS A 641 -30.84 21.63 15.22
C LYS A 641 -31.51 21.16 13.93
N HIS A 642 -31.13 19.98 13.43
CA HIS A 642 -31.58 19.46 12.14
C HIS A 642 -32.49 18.24 12.28
N ILE A 643 -33.09 18.04 13.46
CA ILE A 643 -34.11 17.01 13.67
C ILE A 643 -35.44 17.59 13.23
N ASP A 644 -36.09 16.90 12.30
CA ASP A 644 -37.38 17.33 11.75
C ASP A 644 -38.16 16.12 11.23
N PHE A 645 -39.40 16.32 10.81
CA PHE A 645 -40.14 15.31 10.08
C PHE A 645 -39.49 15.03 8.71
N SER A 646 -39.50 13.76 8.32
CA SER A 646 -39.08 13.31 7.00
C SER A 646 -39.97 13.94 5.93
N ALA A 647 -39.41 14.44 4.83
CA ALA A 647 -40.18 15.01 3.73
C ALA A 647 -41.20 14.04 3.10
N LYS A 648 -40.94 12.72 3.21
CA LYS A 648 -41.88 11.67 2.75
C LYS A 648 -42.96 11.33 3.77
N SER A 649 -42.90 11.92 4.96
CA SER A 649 -43.82 11.66 6.06
C SER A 649 -45.17 12.34 5.79
N PRO A 650 -46.31 11.69 6.11
CA PRO A 650 -47.62 12.35 6.10
C PRO A 650 -47.67 13.60 6.99
N PHE A 651 -46.85 13.67 8.03
CA PHE A 651 -46.76 14.81 8.95
C PHE A 651 -46.07 16.04 8.34
N ALA A 652 -45.34 15.89 7.22
CA ALA A 652 -44.63 16.97 6.53
C ALA A 652 -45.16 17.19 5.09
N GLY A 653 -46.42 16.82 4.82
CA GLY A 653 -47.02 16.94 3.49
C GLY A 653 -46.76 15.77 2.53
N GLY A 654 -46.13 14.69 3.00
CA GLY A 654 -45.94 13.46 2.22
C GLY A 654 -47.25 12.69 1.99
N ARG A 655 -47.15 11.57 1.24
CA ARG A 655 -48.28 10.71 0.88
C ARG A 655 -49.11 10.33 2.12
N PRO A 656 -50.46 10.46 2.10
CA PRO A 656 -51.31 10.09 3.23
C PRO A 656 -51.09 8.64 3.69
N GLY A 657 -51.22 8.41 5.00
CA GLY A 657 -51.06 7.08 5.60
C GLY A 657 -52.08 6.06 5.07
N ARG A 658 -51.77 4.76 5.22
CA ARG A 658 -52.59 3.64 4.70
C ARG A 658 -54.07 3.75 5.10
N THR A 659 -54.35 4.06 6.37
CA THR A 659 -55.74 4.21 6.88
C THR A 659 -56.46 5.40 6.26
N LYS A 660 -55.81 6.57 6.17
CA LYS A 660 -56.39 7.76 5.52
C LYS A 660 -56.70 7.49 4.05
N ARG A 661 -55.82 6.77 3.34
CA ARG A 661 -56.06 6.32 1.96
C ARG A 661 -57.20 5.31 1.85
N ARG A 662 -57.28 4.35 2.78
CA ARG A 662 -58.38 3.38 2.83
C ARG A 662 -59.71 4.08 3.07
N ASN A 663 -59.75 5.06 3.98
CA ASN A 663 -60.96 5.83 4.27
C ASN A 663 -61.33 6.76 3.11
N MET A 664 -60.36 7.39 2.44
CA MET A 664 -60.60 8.14 1.20
C MET A 664 -61.16 7.25 0.10
N LYS A 665 -60.66 6.01 -0.04
CA LYS A 665 -61.18 5.03 -1.00
C LYS A 665 -62.59 4.53 -0.62
N ALA A 666 -62.85 4.30 0.66
CA ALA A 666 -64.17 3.90 1.16
C ALA A 666 -65.21 5.03 1.03
N GLY A 667 -64.81 6.28 1.26
CA GLY A 667 -65.68 7.45 1.05
C GLY A 667 -65.91 7.76 -0.43
N ALA A 668 -64.95 7.47 -1.32
CA ALA A 668 -65.12 7.61 -2.76
C ALA A 668 -65.95 6.46 -3.38
N GLY A 669 -65.97 5.27 -2.75
CA GLY A 669 -66.75 4.12 -3.22
C GLY A 669 -68.20 4.09 -2.73
N GLY A 670 -68.72 5.20 -2.21
CA GLY A 670 -70.07 5.29 -1.65
C GLY A 670 -71.11 5.98 -2.55
N ASN A 671 -70.74 6.50 -3.73
CA ASN A 671 -71.65 7.28 -4.57
C ASN A 671 -71.44 7.00 -6.08
N ASP A 672 -71.34 5.73 -6.47
CA ASP A 672 -71.37 5.35 -7.89
C ASP A 672 -72.20 4.08 -8.09
N SER A 673 -73.48 4.20 -7.73
CA SER A 673 -74.55 3.30 -8.13
C SER A 673 -75.89 4.02 -7.94
N GLY A 674 -76.46 4.55 -9.02
CA GLY A 674 -77.83 5.07 -9.04
C GLY A 674 -77.97 6.47 -9.61
N ALA A 675 -77.77 6.60 -10.92
CA ALA A 675 -78.45 7.59 -11.74
C ALA A 675 -78.56 7.00 -13.15
N GLU A 676 -79.33 5.90 -13.23
CA GLU A 676 -80.18 5.69 -14.41
C GLU A 676 -81.28 6.77 -14.35
N ASP A 677 -81.74 7.15 -15.53
CA ASP A 677 -82.89 8.00 -15.83
C ASP A 677 -82.66 9.52 -15.72
N ASP A 678 -82.37 10.15 -16.87
CA ASP A 678 -83.29 11.12 -17.50
C ASP A 678 -82.75 11.59 -18.87
N GLU A 679 -83.59 11.39 -19.89
CA GLU A 679 -83.55 11.85 -21.31
C GLU A 679 -82.62 11.17 -22.33
#